data_AF-A0A6G0IX58-F1
#
_entry.id   AF-A0A6G0IX58-F1
#
_cell.length_a   1.000
_cell.length_b   1.000
_cell.length_c   1.000
_cell.angle_alpha   90.00
_cell.angle_beta   90.00
_cell.angle_gamma   90.00
#
_symmetry.space_group_name_H-M   'P 1'
#
loop_
_entity.id
_entity.type
_entity.pdbx_description
1 polymer ?
#
loop_
_entity_poly.entity_id
_entity_poly.type
_entity_poly.pdbx_seq_one_letter_code
_entity_poly.pdbx_strand_id
1 'polypeptide(L)'
;MRLPKYLVPETYTVYLQPHLYTKIIEEVNVTSPNQTLLFTGNSTVSFTRPNNERHLPPQQGPDHHRFIGVSNMLDDHWQYTKFYPTPKMSTYLFAFVVSEFEQSTRSPHDRVEIQTFARPEAIHARHADYAASITGKILSFYEKYLEINYQQKTLDQIALPDLAPAAMENWGLVTYQEGSLLYEEGVSSLLEKEWIATLIAHELAHQWFGNLVTMKWWNQIWLNEGFATYMATIAVEHVEPMFQMSDVFVMRDLHRAFEEDALASSHPLNVPEEEVQTSSAIIGMFDSITYSKGALVLRMLAGVVGKTTFHNGVKIYLRDFMYKNADQNDLWDSIQKAVEMDTGHTEVAKMMERWTNQIGYPVITINTTNGEIYQKQFLFNDTAESDLWWYIPINILSETSGPSYITVTTNGVEKKNELISKKGEWILANLNCTGYYRVNYNPENWERLLSQLDSEPNRIPLMNRAQLMDDGFNLARAKLANVTLALNLTRFLRNETAYIPWESAVRNLEYFVLMFDRSEVYGPMQAYLREQVTDLYNYFRNYTDYSKVPEDHSLQHSQILAIDVACSNGLPECISMASKMYANWMKSNGTNTIHPNLRYVIYCQAVAAGGKKEWEFAWDKFQSTTDTSEKDQLRSALACTKKIWLLNRYLEYTLDPEKIRLMEVASTINYIAKNVAGQALTWNFIRAHWDYVSEGDSAWLINGVTSRFSTQFELEELERFSTDYLLGSADRAVNQAIEQTQVNIQWVAEHKDIILEWFEAQTA
;
A
#
# COMPACT_ATOMS: atom_id res chain seq x y z
N MET A 1 3.86 -25.35 -0.72
CA MET A 1 2.92 -26.25 -1.43
C MET A 1 1.50 -25.91 -0.99
N ARG A 2 0.77 -25.13 -1.79
CA ARG A 2 -0.70 -25.16 -1.78
C ARG A 2 -1.08 -25.57 -3.20
N LEU A 3 -1.55 -26.81 -3.35
CA LEU A 3 -2.10 -27.30 -4.61
C LEU A 3 -3.62 -27.18 -4.51
N PRO A 4 -4.31 -26.64 -5.53
CA PRO A 4 -5.75 -26.77 -5.63
C PRO A 4 -6.15 -28.25 -5.53
N LYS A 5 -7.29 -28.58 -4.89
CA LYS A 5 -7.72 -29.97 -4.65
C LYS A 5 -7.78 -30.83 -5.93
N TYR A 6 -7.93 -30.23 -7.10
CA TYR A 6 -7.98 -30.91 -8.40
C TYR A 6 -6.59 -31.12 -9.05
N LEU A 7 -5.51 -30.63 -8.45
CA LEU A 7 -4.13 -30.71 -8.95
C LEU A 7 -3.21 -31.56 -8.04
N VAL A 8 -3.77 -32.28 -7.07
CA VAL A 8 -3.00 -33.20 -6.22
C VAL A 8 -2.86 -34.53 -6.97
N PRO A 9 -1.67 -34.91 -7.46
CA PRO A 9 -1.49 -36.26 -8.00
C PRO A 9 -1.71 -37.30 -6.89
N GLU A 10 -2.26 -38.47 -7.24
CA GLU A 10 -2.60 -39.54 -6.26
C GLU A 10 -1.41 -39.94 -5.38
N THR A 11 -0.17 -39.77 -5.87
CA THR A 11 1.06 -39.85 -5.08
C THR A 11 2.10 -38.87 -5.62
N TYR A 12 2.92 -38.30 -4.74
CA TYR A 12 4.16 -37.59 -5.10
C TYR A 12 5.22 -37.86 -4.02
N THR A 13 6.48 -37.96 -4.43
CA THR A 13 7.61 -38.09 -3.49
C THR A 13 8.56 -36.92 -3.73
N VAL A 14 8.59 -35.97 -2.79
CA VAL A 14 9.53 -34.84 -2.84
C VAL A 14 10.71 -35.17 -1.92
N TYR A 15 11.90 -35.28 -2.50
CA TYR A 15 13.14 -35.38 -1.74
C TYR A 15 13.76 -33.99 -1.62
N LEU A 16 13.47 -33.31 -0.52
CA LEU A 16 14.18 -32.09 -0.14
C LEU A 16 15.47 -32.50 0.56
N GLN A 17 16.62 -32.19 -0.04
CA GLN A 17 17.91 -32.29 0.63
C GLN A 17 18.47 -30.87 0.86
N PRO A 18 17.90 -30.13 1.82
CA PRO A 18 18.44 -28.82 2.15
C PRO A 18 19.78 -29.04 2.87
N HIS A 19 20.89 -28.58 2.30
CA HIS A 19 22.17 -28.57 3.03
C HIS A 19 22.17 -27.36 3.95
N LEU A 20 21.47 -27.48 5.08
CA LEU A 20 21.43 -26.42 6.09
C LEU A 20 22.66 -26.54 6.99
N TYR A 21 23.47 -25.49 7.03
CA TYR A 21 24.49 -25.34 8.05
C TYR A 21 23.83 -24.72 9.27
N THR A 22 23.73 -25.50 10.35
CA THR A 22 23.32 -24.97 11.65
C THR A 22 24.53 -24.35 12.35
N LYS A 23 24.37 -23.12 12.81
CA LYS A 23 25.33 -22.50 13.74
C LYS A 23 24.56 -22.02 14.97
N ILE A 24 25.00 -22.47 16.15
CA ILE A 24 24.53 -21.94 17.43
C ILE A 24 25.13 -20.55 17.58
N ILE A 25 24.25 -19.55 17.74
CA ILE A 25 24.65 -18.13 17.76
C ILE A 25 25.14 -17.73 19.16
N GLU A 26 24.57 -18.32 20.21
CA GLU A 26 25.00 -18.14 21.61
C GLU A 26 25.01 -19.48 22.37
N GLU A 27 26.15 -19.84 22.96
CA GLU A 27 26.20 -20.84 24.03
C GLU A 27 25.93 -20.15 25.36
N VAL A 28 24.65 -20.04 25.75
CA VAL A 28 24.29 -19.65 27.11
C VAL A 28 24.39 -20.89 28.00
N ASN A 29 25.39 -20.92 28.86
CA ASN A 29 25.70 -22.06 29.71
C ASN A 29 24.77 -22.10 30.94
N VAL A 30 23.45 -22.22 30.74
CA VAL A 30 22.47 -22.54 31.79
C VAL A 30 21.24 -23.24 31.18
N THR A 31 20.57 -24.08 31.97
CA THR A 31 19.41 -24.96 31.70
C THR A 31 18.11 -24.27 31.19
N SER A 32 18.19 -23.32 30.26
CA SER A 32 17.04 -22.68 29.60
C SER A 32 16.90 -23.11 28.13
N PRO A 33 15.68 -23.16 27.56
CA PRO A 33 15.41 -23.73 26.23
C PRO A 33 15.67 -22.78 25.05
N ASN A 34 16.15 -21.55 25.29
CA ASN A 34 16.42 -20.59 24.21
C ASN A 34 17.78 -20.84 23.57
N GLN A 35 17.84 -21.77 22.62
CA GLN A 35 18.92 -21.86 21.64
C GLN A 35 18.43 -21.29 20.31
N THR A 36 18.98 -20.14 19.88
CA THR A 36 18.72 -19.59 18.54
C THR A 36 19.61 -20.31 17.53
N LEU A 37 18.98 -20.96 16.54
CA LEU A 37 19.66 -21.71 15.47
C LEU A 37 19.63 -20.88 14.18
N LEU A 38 20.80 -20.55 13.64
CA LEU A 38 20.91 -20.00 12.28
C LEU A 38 20.82 -21.15 11.26
N PHE A 39 19.91 -21.06 10.30
CA PHE A 39 19.88 -21.94 9.13
C PHE A 39 20.29 -21.16 7.88
N THR A 40 21.48 -21.41 7.36
CA THR A 40 21.89 -20.93 6.03
C THR A 40 22.53 -22.08 5.27
N GLY A 41 22.38 -22.10 3.95
CA GLY A 41 23.05 -23.12 3.16
C GLY A 41 22.60 -23.20 1.71
N ASN A 42 23.19 -24.12 0.98
CA ASN A 42 22.88 -24.32 -0.44
C ASN A 42 21.79 -25.39 -0.53
N SER A 43 20.70 -25.08 -1.23
CA SER A 43 19.63 -26.07 -1.44
C SER A 43 19.80 -26.69 -2.82
N THR A 44 19.64 -28.02 -2.91
CA THR A 44 19.49 -28.72 -4.19
C THR A 44 18.15 -29.43 -4.15
N VAL A 45 17.30 -29.16 -5.15
CA VAL A 45 15.98 -29.79 -5.26
C VAL A 45 16.05 -30.90 -6.29
N SER A 46 15.43 -32.02 -5.94
CA SER A 46 15.25 -33.17 -6.80
C SER A 46 13.81 -33.64 -6.65
N PHE A 47 13.03 -33.59 -7.72
CA PHE A 47 11.65 -34.06 -7.67
C PHE A 47 11.29 -34.83 -8.93
N THR A 48 10.30 -35.69 -8.77
CA THR A 48 9.66 -36.45 -9.85
C THR A 48 8.33 -35.76 -10.16
N ARG A 49 8.03 -35.52 -11.43
CA ARG A 49 6.74 -34.97 -11.90
C ARG A 49 6.09 -35.84 -13.00
N PRO A 50 4.76 -35.81 -13.21
CA PRO A 50 4.10 -36.62 -14.24
C PRO A 50 4.51 -36.28 -15.69
N ASN A 51 4.46 -37.25 -16.62
CA ASN A 51 4.90 -37.17 -18.02
C ASN A 51 3.79 -36.75 -19.00
N ASN A 52 2.55 -36.55 -18.52
CA ASN A 52 1.47 -35.98 -19.34
C ASN A 52 1.68 -34.48 -19.64
N GLU A 53 2.70 -33.86 -19.04
CA GLU A 53 3.19 -32.52 -19.35
C GLU A 53 3.92 -32.53 -20.70
N ARG A 54 3.28 -32.02 -21.76
CA ARG A 54 3.88 -31.97 -23.11
C ARG A 54 5.19 -31.19 -23.11
N HIS A 55 6.25 -31.86 -23.57
CA HIS A 55 7.43 -31.20 -24.15
C HIS A 55 7.27 -31.05 -25.67
N LEU A 56 7.67 -29.89 -26.19
CA LEU A 56 8.21 -29.79 -27.54
C LEU A 56 9.52 -30.61 -27.61
N PRO A 57 9.83 -31.26 -28.74
CA PRO A 57 11.01 -32.12 -28.86
C PRO A 57 12.30 -31.32 -28.63
N PRO A 58 13.39 -31.96 -28.17
CA PRO A 58 14.68 -31.30 -28.03
C PRO A 58 15.17 -30.90 -29.42
N GLN A 59 15.04 -29.61 -29.76
CA GLN A 59 15.90 -29.08 -30.80
C GLN A 59 17.32 -29.12 -30.25
N GLN A 60 18.17 -29.89 -30.93
CA GLN A 60 19.61 -29.88 -30.76
C GLN A 60 20.14 -28.48 -31.12
N GLY A 61 20.08 -27.56 -30.16
CA GLY A 61 20.83 -26.32 -30.11
C GLY A 61 21.80 -26.37 -28.93
N PRO A 62 22.88 -25.58 -28.93
CA PRO A 62 23.92 -25.68 -27.92
C PRO A 62 23.33 -25.42 -26.52
N ASP A 63 23.75 -26.24 -25.54
CA ASP A 63 23.38 -26.15 -24.13
C ASP A 63 23.37 -24.70 -23.63
N HIS A 64 22.18 -24.17 -23.38
CA HIS A 64 21.98 -22.87 -22.73
C HIS A 64 21.18 -23.07 -21.45
N HIS A 65 21.88 -22.82 -20.35
CA HIS A 65 21.59 -23.18 -18.97
C HIS A 65 20.25 -22.63 -18.44
N ARG A 66 19.22 -23.49 -18.40
CA ARG A 66 18.17 -23.40 -17.36
C ARG A 66 18.76 -23.87 -16.03
N PHE A 67 18.12 -23.58 -14.89
CA PHE A 67 18.53 -24.13 -13.60
C PHE A 67 18.49 -25.67 -13.52
N ILE A 68 18.18 -26.39 -14.60
CA ILE A 68 18.16 -27.84 -14.70
C ILE A 68 19.60 -28.35 -14.89
N GLY A 69 20.15 -28.96 -13.84
CA GLY A 69 21.42 -29.68 -13.91
C GLY A 69 21.30 -31.02 -14.64
N VAL A 70 20.19 -31.75 -14.44
CA VAL A 70 19.87 -33.02 -15.14
C VAL A 70 18.34 -33.16 -15.20
N SER A 71 17.80 -33.57 -16.36
CA SER A 71 16.42 -34.05 -16.44
C SER A 71 16.36 -35.40 -17.14
N ASN A 72 15.82 -36.42 -16.45
CA ASN A 72 15.77 -37.80 -16.93
C ASN A 72 14.35 -38.35 -16.79
N MET A 73 13.91 -39.13 -17.77
CA MET A 73 12.72 -39.96 -17.65
C MET A 73 12.97 -41.08 -16.64
N LEU A 74 12.13 -41.20 -15.61
CA LEU A 74 12.16 -42.33 -14.67
C LEU A 74 11.33 -43.50 -15.19
N ASP A 75 10.18 -43.20 -15.80
CA ASP A 75 9.29 -44.12 -16.51
C ASP A 75 8.40 -43.35 -17.52
N ASP A 76 7.43 -44.03 -18.15
CA ASP A 76 6.49 -43.44 -19.12
C ASP A 76 5.57 -42.36 -18.51
N HIS A 77 5.54 -42.23 -17.19
CA HIS A 77 4.66 -41.34 -16.44
C HIS A 77 5.40 -40.34 -15.59
N TRP A 78 6.73 -40.42 -15.38
CA TRP A 78 7.44 -39.51 -14.48
C TRP A 78 8.79 -39.02 -15.04
N GLN A 79 9.02 -37.72 -14.93
CA GLN A 79 10.29 -37.04 -15.22
C GLN A 79 10.95 -36.57 -13.93
N TYR A 80 12.23 -36.89 -13.76
CA TYR A 80 13.09 -36.36 -12.71
C TYR A 80 13.75 -35.07 -13.17
N THR A 81 13.71 -34.02 -12.35
CA THR A 81 14.40 -32.74 -12.61
C THR A 81 15.27 -32.38 -11.41
N LYS A 82 16.57 -32.18 -11.66
CA LYS A 82 17.56 -31.74 -10.68
C LYS A 82 17.97 -30.31 -10.96
N PHE A 83 17.97 -29.45 -9.94
CA PHE A 83 18.36 -28.05 -10.07
C PHE A 83 19.85 -27.83 -9.71
N TYR A 84 20.47 -26.76 -10.22
CA TYR A 84 21.79 -26.33 -9.73
C TYR A 84 21.71 -25.89 -8.26
N PRO A 85 22.80 -26.03 -7.48
CA PRO A 85 22.84 -25.51 -6.11
C PRO A 85 22.60 -24.01 -6.07
N THR A 86 21.76 -23.55 -5.15
CA THR A 86 21.57 -22.11 -4.91
C THR A 86 22.85 -21.46 -4.38
N PRO A 87 23.03 -20.13 -4.57
CA PRO A 87 23.89 -19.36 -3.69
C PRO A 87 23.47 -19.53 -2.22
N LYS A 88 24.33 -19.09 -1.30
CA LYS A 88 23.95 -19.02 0.11
C LYS A 88 22.77 -18.05 0.24
N MET A 89 21.65 -18.56 0.74
CA MET A 89 20.40 -17.82 0.90
C MET A 89 19.62 -18.30 2.13
N SER A 90 18.66 -17.49 2.57
CA SER A 90 17.76 -17.79 3.67
C SER A 90 16.64 -18.76 3.22
N THR A 91 16.16 -19.60 4.13
CA THR A 91 15.19 -20.66 3.80
C THR A 91 13.84 -20.15 3.32
N TYR A 92 13.39 -18.99 3.79
CA TYR A 92 12.09 -18.40 3.40
C TYR A 92 12.02 -18.02 1.91
N LEU A 93 13.17 -17.85 1.26
CA LEU A 93 13.28 -17.50 -0.15
C LEU A 93 13.27 -18.71 -1.09
N PHE A 94 13.32 -19.92 -0.54
CA PHE A 94 13.32 -21.13 -1.34
C PHE A 94 11.95 -21.36 -1.99
N ALA A 95 11.94 -21.53 -3.31
CA ALA A 95 10.72 -21.80 -4.08
C ALA A 95 10.94 -22.86 -5.17
N PHE A 96 9.86 -23.57 -5.49
CA PHE A 96 9.73 -24.39 -6.69
C PHE A 96 8.26 -24.48 -7.09
N VAL A 97 8.00 -24.66 -8.38
CA VAL A 97 6.65 -24.81 -8.93
C VAL A 97 6.61 -26.00 -9.87
N VAL A 98 5.49 -26.73 -9.84
CA VAL A 98 5.15 -27.80 -10.79
C VAL A 98 3.82 -27.39 -11.42
N SER A 99 3.82 -27.15 -12.73
CA SER A 99 2.67 -26.60 -13.45
C SER A 99 2.77 -26.84 -14.94
N GLU A 100 1.63 -26.78 -15.63
CA GLU A 100 1.53 -26.74 -17.10
C GLU A 100 1.63 -25.31 -17.66
N PHE A 101 2.20 -24.39 -16.90
CA PHE A 101 2.32 -22.99 -17.32
C PHE A 101 3.27 -22.84 -18.50
N GLU A 102 2.95 -21.86 -19.33
CA GLU A 102 3.76 -21.50 -20.49
C GLU A 102 4.54 -20.21 -20.19
N GLN A 103 5.54 -19.95 -21.02
CA GLN A 103 6.45 -18.82 -20.91
C GLN A 103 6.08 -17.73 -21.94
N SER A 104 6.15 -16.47 -21.52
CA SER A 104 6.01 -15.30 -22.39
C SER A 104 7.22 -15.11 -23.31
N THR A 105 7.19 -14.04 -24.10
CA THR A 105 8.40 -13.51 -24.73
C THR A 105 9.45 -13.19 -23.65
N ARG A 106 10.71 -13.55 -23.92
CA ARG A 106 11.85 -13.31 -23.01
C ARG A 106 12.09 -11.81 -22.84
N SER A 107 12.29 -11.34 -21.61
CA SER A 107 12.71 -9.96 -21.37
C SER A 107 14.15 -9.75 -21.82
N PRO A 108 14.46 -8.67 -22.57
CA PRO A 108 15.82 -8.36 -22.98
C PRO A 108 16.71 -8.05 -21.76
N HIS A 109 17.84 -8.75 -21.66
CA HIS A 109 18.91 -8.46 -20.70
C HIS A 109 20.20 -9.12 -21.16
N ASP A 110 21.35 -8.43 -21.02
CA ASP A 110 22.62 -8.88 -21.60
C ASP A 110 23.18 -10.15 -20.93
N ARG A 111 22.95 -10.29 -19.62
CA ARG A 111 23.59 -11.31 -18.78
C ARG A 111 22.61 -12.31 -18.15
N VAL A 112 21.34 -11.95 -18.06
CA VAL A 112 20.34 -12.68 -17.28
C VAL A 112 19.26 -13.19 -18.21
N GLU A 113 18.86 -14.43 -18.05
CA GLU A 113 17.68 -14.98 -18.72
C GLU A 113 16.43 -14.71 -17.89
N ILE A 114 15.51 -13.93 -18.46
CA ILE A 114 14.33 -13.47 -17.75
C ILE A 114 13.10 -14.01 -18.48
N GLN A 115 12.30 -14.80 -17.77
CA GLN A 115 11.06 -15.37 -18.29
C GLN A 115 9.89 -15.05 -17.38
N THR A 116 8.71 -14.87 -17.96
CA THR A 116 7.46 -14.71 -17.21
C THR A 116 6.54 -15.88 -17.55
N PHE A 117 6.05 -16.55 -16.51
CA PHE A 117 5.20 -17.73 -16.60
C PHE A 117 3.77 -17.43 -16.15
N ALA A 118 2.80 -17.99 -16.85
CA ALA A 118 1.39 -17.92 -16.48
C ALA A 118 0.64 -19.09 -17.09
N ARG A 119 -0.67 -19.18 -16.80
CA ARG A 119 -1.55 -20.15 -17.45
C ARG A 119 -1.48 -19.98 -18.98
N PRO A 120 -1.52 -21.09 -19.77
CA PRO A 120 -1.41 -21.04 -21.23
C PRO A 120 -2.35 -20.01 -21.89
N GLU A 121 -3.59 -19.91 -21.44
CA GLU A 121 -4.58 -18.95 -21.94
C GLU A 121 -4.14 -17.49 -21.77
N ALA A 122 -3.51 -17.13 -20.65
CA ALA A 122 -3.01 -15.79 -20.39
C ALA A 122 -1.78 -15.46 -21.23
N ILE A 123 -0.90 -16.45 -21.46
CA ILE A 123 0.26 -16.31 -22.33
C ILE A 123 -0.16 -16.15 -23.80
N HIS A 124 -1.07 -17.00 -24.28
CA HIS A 124 -1.61 -16.91 -25.64
C HIS A 124 -2.38 -15.59 -25.88
N ALA A 125 -3.04 -15.07 -24.85
CA ALA A 125 -3.68 -13.76 -24.88
C ALA A 125 -2.70 -12.58 -24.67
N ARG A 126 -1.41 -12.87 -24.46
CA ARG A 126 -0.31 -11.89 -24.31
C ARG A 126 -0.38 -11.02 -23.06
N HIS A 127 -1.05 -11.49 -22.01
CA HIS A 127 -1.22 -10.70 -20.77
C HIS A 127 0.10 -10.50 -20.00
N ALA A 128 1.10 -11.35 -20.23
CA ALA A 128 2.42 -11.24 -19.61
C ALA A 128 3.39 -10.28 -20.35
N ASP A 129 3.00 -9.74 -21.51
CA ASP A 129 3.90 -8.95 -22.36
C ASP A 129 4.35 -7.65 -21.68
N TYR A 130 3.47 -7.01 -20.91
CA TYR A 130 3.84 -5.78 -20.20
C TYR A 130 4.92 -6.04 -19.16
N ALA A 131 4.71 -7.01 -18.26
CA ALA A 131 5.71 -7.43 -17.29
C ALA A 131 7.04 -7.78 -17.97
N ALA A 132 6.99 -8.61 -19.01
CA ALA A 132 8.17 -8.97 -19.78
C ALA A 132 8.91 -7.76 -20.39
N SER A 133 8.20 -6.69 -20.75
CA SER A 133 8.79 -5.49 -21.35
C SER A 133 9.52 -4.58 -20.35
N ILE A 134 9.17 -4.63 -19.05
CA ILE A 134 9.72 -3.73 -18.02
C ILE A 134 10.70 -4.43 -17.07
N THR A 135 10.56 -5.73 -16.81
CA THR A 135 11.40 -6.47 -15.85
C THR A 135 12.89 -6.34 -16.17
N GLY A 136 13.29 -6.50 -17.44
CA GLY A 136 14.69 -6.34 -17.85
C GLY A 136 15.22 -4.91 -17.63
N LYS A 137 14.39 -3.89 -17.87
CA LYS A 137 14.76 -2.48 -17.66
C LYS A 137 14.92 -2.15 -16.19
N ILE A 138 14.01 -2.64 -15.34
CA ILE A 138 14.07 -2.45 -13.88
C ILE A 138 15.31 -3.16 -13.32
N LEU A 139 15.58 -4.40 -13.75
CA LEU A 139 16.78 -5.13 -13.31
C LEU A 139 18.06 -4.37 -13.69
N SER A 140 18.19 -3.94 -14.95
CA SER A 140 19.33 -3.15 -15.41
C SER A 140 19.46 -1.81 -14.67
N PHE A 141 18.33 -1.18 -14.33
CA PHE A 141 18.32 0.02 -13.50
C PHE A 141 18.93 -0.26 -12.13
N TYR A 142 18.49 -1.30 -11.41
CA TYR A 142 19.05 -1.63 -10.10
C TYR A 142 20.52 -2.03 -10.14
N GLU A 143 20.95 -2.79 -11.15
CA GLU A 143 22.37 -3.14 -11.33
C GLU A 143 23.25 -1.90 -11.49
N LYS A 144 22.79 -0.94 -12.30
CA LYS A 144 23.50 0.31 -12.54
C LYS A 144 23.44 1.23 -11.33
N TYR A 145 22.26 1.34 -10.71
CA TYR A 145 22.03 2.20 -9.57
C TYR A 145 22.89 1.70 -8.40
N LEU A 146 22.76 0.44 -7.99
CA LEU A 146 23.49 -0.12 -6.85
C LEU A 146 24.95 -0.48 -7.15
N GLU A 147 25.38 -0.43 -8.42
CA GLU A 147 26.71 -0.87 -8.88
C GLU A 147 27.06 -2.30 -8.41
N ILE A 148 26.05 -3.17 -8.37
CA ILE A 148 26.16 -4.57 -7.98
C ILE A 148 25.28 -5.35 -8.96
N ASN A 149 25.89 -6.20 -9.78
CA ASN A 149 25.15 -7.05 -10.71
C ASN A 149 24.21 -8.01 -9.96
N TYR A 150 23.09 -8.38 -10.59
CA TYR A 150 22.24 -9.44 -10.07
C TYR A 150 23.00 -10.78 -10.01
N GLN A 151 22.95 -11.49 -8.89
CA GLN A 151 23.90 -12.58 -8.65
C GLN A 151 23.56 -13.91 -9.35
N GLN A 152 22.36 -14.05 -9.92
CA GLN A 152 21.98 -15.27 -10.65
C GLN A 152 22.03 -15.09 -12.17
N LYS A 153 21.94 -16.22 -12.90
CA LYS A 153 21.92 -16.26 -14.37
C LYS A 153 20.52 -16.22 -14.95
N THR A 154 19.50 -16.59 -14.18
CA THR A 154 18.11 -16.50 -14.58
C THR A 154 17.29 -15.79 -13.51
N LEU A 155 16.18 -15.20 -13.92
CA LEU A 155 15.20 -14.55 -13.08
C LEU A 155 13.82 -14.85 -13.68
N ASP A 156 13.13 -15.78 -13.06
CA ASP A 156 11.79 -16.16 -13.49
C ASP A 156 10.74 -15.39 -12.67
N GLN A 157 9.64 -15.03 -13.31
CA GLN A 157 8.45 -14.47 -12.68
C GLN A 157 7.26 -15.38 -12.97
N ILE A 158 6.36 -15.59 -12.02
CA ILE A 158 5.20 -16.47 -12.23
C ILE A 158 3.91 -15.89 -11.64
N ALA A 159 2.86 -15.85 -12.47
CA ALA A 159 1.51 -15.42 -12.10
C ALA A 159 0.68 -16.61 -11.60
N LEU A 160 0.36 -16.65 -10.32
CA LEU A 160 -0.37 -17.72 -9.64
C LEU A 160 -1.83 -17.31 -9.38
N PRO A 161 -2.82 -18.15 -9.73
CA PRO A 161 -4.24 -17.84 -9.48
C PRO A 161 -4.59 -17.66 -8.01
N ASP A 162 -4.05 -18.51 -7.13
CA ASP A 162 -4.36 -18.53 -5.70
C ASP A 162 -3.06 -18.38 -4.89
N LEU A 163 -2.64 -17.13 -4.67
CA LEU A 163 -1.50 -16.76 -3.83
C LEU A 163 -2.00 -15.87 -2.68
N ALA A 164 -1.57 -16.15 -1.45
CA ALA A 164 -1.99 -15.38 -0.28
C ALA A 164 -1.45 -13.94 -0.30
N PRO A 165 -0.12 -13.70 -0.38
CA PRO A 165 0.40 -12.35 -0.60
C PRO A 165 0.22 -11.89 -2.05
N ALA A 166 0.32 -10.59 -2.30
CA ALA A 166 0.29 -10.04 -3.66
C ALA A 166 1.46 -10.53 -4.52
N ALA A 167 2.63 -10.67 -3.90
CA ALA A 167 3.85 -11.24 -4.49
C ALA A 167 4.80 -11.78 -3.40
N MET A 168 5.85 -12.49 -3.81
CA MET A 168 6.93 -12.99 -2.95
C MET A 168 8.24 -13.06 -3.73
N GLU A 169 9.31 -12.53 -3.14
CA GLU A 169 10.58 -12.20 -3.78
C GLU A 169 11.54 -13.38 -4.00
N ASN A 170 11.02 -14.61 -4.02
CA ASN A 170 11.84 -15.83 -3.95
C ASN A 170 13.00 -15.77 -4.95
N TRP A 171 14.22 -16.04 -4.48
CA TRP A 171 15.42 -15.63 -5.20
C TRP A 171 15.62 -16.43 -6.49
N GLY A 172 15.31 -15.81 -7.63
CA GLY A 172 15.38 -16.41 -8.96
C GLY A 172 14.04 -16.92 -9.52
N LEU A 173 12.97 -16.95 -8.71
CA LEU A 173 11.61 -17.33 -9.12
C LEU A 173 10.58 -16.49 -8.34
N VAL A 174 10.38 -15.24 -8.75
CA VAL A 174 9.45 -14.33 -8.07
C VAL A 174 8.01 -14.76 -8.36
N THR A 175 7.18 -14.89 -7.32
CA THR A 175 5.77 -15.29 -7.47
C THR A 175 4.84 -14.10 -7.29
N TYR A 176 3.76 -14.05 -8.06
CA TYR A 176 2.79 -12.96 -8.04
C TYR A 176 1.37 -13.53 -8.08
N GLN A 177 0.39 -12.82 -7.51
CA GLN A 177 -1.01 -13.00 -7.89
C GLN A 177 -1.20 -12.63 -9.38
N GLU A 178 -2.16 -13.24 -10.06
CA GLU A 178 -2.39 -12.94 -11.48
C GLU A 178 -2.64 -11.45 -11.77
N GLY A 179 -3.51 -10.79 -11.01
CA GLY A 179 -3.78 -9.34 -11.15
C GLY A 179 -2.59 -8.43 -10.81
N SER A 180 -1.52 -9.00 -10.25
CA SER A 180 -0.30 -8.31 -9.84
C SER A 180 0.84 -8.43 -10.87
N LEU A 181 0.66 -9.23 -11.93
CA LEU A 181 1.68 -9.45 -12.97
C LEU A 181 1.11 -9.38 -14.40
N LEU A 182 -0.15 -9.79 -14.59
CA LEU A 182 -0.79 -9.86 -15.90
C LEU A 182 -1.55 -8.58 -16.21
N TYR A 183 -1.44 -8.12 -17.44
CA TYR A 183 -2.06 -6.89 -17.93
C TYR A 183 -2.68 -7.12 -19.32
N GLU A 184 -3.99 -6.86 -19.45
CA GLU A 184 -4.74 -6.98 -20.70
C GLU A 184 -4.98 -5.59 -21.32
N GLU A 185 -4.37 -5.35 -22.48
CA GLU A 185 -4.49 -4.06 -23.18
C GLU A 185 -5.94 -3.79 -23.62
N GLY A 186 -6.47 -2.62 -23.26
CA GLY A 186 -7.85 -2.23 -23.55
C GLY A 186 -8.91 -2.79 -22.58
N VAL A 187 -8.49 -3.59 -21.59
CA VAL A 187 -9.36 -4.10 -20.51
C VAL A 187 -8.85 -3.66 -19.14
N SER A 188 -7.60 -3.93 -18.82
CA SER A 188 -6.96 -3.49 -17.58
C SER A 188 -6.78 -1.98 -17.57
N SER A 189 -6.94 -1.38 -16.39
CA SER A 189 -6.80 0.07 -16.20
C SER A 189 -5.33 0.50 -16.19
N LEU A 190 -5.08 1.79 -16.41
CA LEU A 190 -3.75 2.35 -16.23
C LEU A 190 -3.29 2.31 -14.76
N LEU A 191 -4.23 2.43 -13.81
CA LEU A 191 -3.96 2.24 -12.38
C LEU A 191 -3.40 0.84 -12.10
N GLU A 192 -3.95 -0.18 -12.76
CA GLU A 192 -3.43 -1.55 -12.69
C GLU A 192 -2.01 -1.63 -13.25
N LYS A 193 -1.75 -0.95 -14.37
CA LYS A 193 -0.43 -0.92 -14.99
C LYS A 193 0.61 -0.31 -14.05
N GLU A 194 0.26 0.77 -13.35
CA GLU A 194 1.08 1.39 -12.31
C GLU A 194 1.34 0.43 -11.14
N TRP A 195 0.30 -0.26 -10.67
CA TRP A 195 0.40 -1.25 -9.60
C TRP A 195 1.37 -2.38 -9.99
N ILE A 196 1.19 -2.97 -11.17
CA ILE A 196 2.05 -4.04 -11.70
C ILE A 196 3.51 -3.56 -11.80
N ALA A 197 3.74 -2.37 -12.36
CA ALA A 197 5.10 -1.82 -12.48
C ALA A 197 5.75 -1.60 -11.10
N THR A 198 4.99 -1.07 -10.15
CA THR A 198 5.46 -0.80 -8.78
C THR A 198 5.78 -2.09 -8.04
N LEU A 199 4.92 -3.10 -8.15
CA LEU A 199 5.10 -4.37 -7.47
C LEU A 199 6.27 -5.16 -8.08
N ILE A 200 6.40 -5.22 -9.41
CA ILE A 200 7.61 -5.80 -10.04
C ILE A 200 8.87 -5.07 -9.58
N ALA A 201 8.84 -3.73 -9.50
CA ALA A 201 9.98 -2.96 -8.99
C ALA A 201 10.30 -3.27 -7.52
N HIS A 202 9.30 -3.49 -6.68
CA HIS A 202 9.44 -3.89 -5.28
C HIS A 202 10.12 -5.26 -5.17
N GLU A 203 9.57 -6.28 -5.84
CA GLU A 203 10.12 -7.64 -5.81
C GLU A 203 11.53 -7.74 -6.40
N LEU A 204 11.84 -6.91 -7.41
CA LEU A 204 13.18 -6.84 -7.96
C LEU A 204 14.16 -6.10 -7.05
N ALA A 205 13.72 -5.15 -6.23
CA ALA A 205 14.58 -4.53 -5.23
C ALA A 205 15.02 -5.54 -4.17
N HIS A 206 14.13 -6.46 -3.79
CA HIS A 206 14.43 -7.52 -2.82
C HIS A 206 15.59 -8.43 -3.24
N GLN A 207 15.88 -8.52 -4.54
CA GLN A 207 17.03 -9.27 -5.04
C GLN A 207 18.37 -8.75 -4.47
N TRP A 208 18.41 -7.51 -3.97
CA TRP A 208 19.49 -6.95 -3.16
C TRP A 208 19.09 -6.83 -1.67
N PHE A 209 17.91 -6.29 -1.36
CA PHE A 209 17.43 -6.03 0.00
C PHE A 209 16.49 -7.13 0.50
N GLY A 210 17.06 -8.17 1.12
CA GLY A 210 16.32 -9.33 1.62
C GLY A 210 16.91 -10.63 1.11
N ASN A 211 17.33 -10.67 -0.17
CA ASN A 211 17.94 -11.85 -0.78
C ASN A 211 19.47 -11.84 -0.65
N LEU A 212 20.11 -10.83 -1.21
CA LEU A 212 21.57 -10.71 -1.17
C LEU A 212 22.10 -10.35 0.22
N VAL A 213 21.41 -9.42 0.89
CA VAL A 213 21.61 -9.08 2.29
C VAL A 213 20.26 -9.24 3.00
N THR A 214 20.16 -10.24 3.88
CA THR A 214 18.93 -10.50 4.65
C THR A 214 19.04 -9.85 6.03
N MET A 215 17.94 -9.37 6.62
CA MET A 215 17.95 -9.01 8.05
C MET A 215 18.43 -10.17 8.94
N LYS A 216 18.98 -9.87 10.14
CA LYS A 216 19.38 -10.88 11.13
C LYS A 216 18.18 -11.65 11.69
N TRP A 217 17.08 -10.95 11.96
CA TRP A 217 15.84 -11.52 12.47
C TRP A 217 14.61 -10.69 12.05
N TRP A 218 13.42 -11.29 12.17
CA TRP A 218 12.15 -10.72 11.70
C TRP A 218 11.74 -9.41 12.37
N ASN A 219 12.26 -9.12 13.57
CA ASN A 219 12.04 -7.84 14.23
C ASN A 219 12.62 -6.64 13.46
N GLN A 220 13.48 -6.90 12.46
CA GLN A 220 14.05 -5.89 11.56
C GLN A 220 13.68 -6.12 10.09
N ILE A 221 12.52 -6.74 9.84
CA ILE A 221 12.01 -6.98 8.48
C ILE A 221 11.87 -5.68 7.65
N TRP A 222 11.74 -4.51 8.30
CA TRP A 222 11.73 -3.20 7.65
C TRP A 222 13.00 -2.90 6.83
N LEU A 223 14.14 -3.53 7.16
CA LEU A 223 15.38 -3.43 6.35
C LEU A 223 15.22 -4.05 4.96
N ASN A 224 14.29 -5.00 4.79
CA ASN A 224 13.95 -5.55 3.50
C ASN A 224 12.83 -4.70 2.89
N GLU A 225 11.69 -4.64 3.57
CA GLU A 225 10.42 -4.12 3.02
C GLU A 225 10.41 -2.60 2.86
N GLY A 226 10.97 -1.86 3.82
CA GLY A 226 11.11 -0.41 3.74
C GLY A 226 12.06 0.00 2.62
N PHE A 227 13.16 -0.75 2.40
CA PHE A 227 14.06 -0.52 1.28
C PHE A 227 13.40 -0.86 -0.07
N ALA A 228 12.72 -2.01 -0.18
CA ALA A 228 12.05 -2.39 -1.41
C ALA A 228 10.97 -1.37 -1.80
N THR A 229 10.17 -0.92 -0.83
CA THR A 229 9.14 0.13 -1.02
C THR A 229 9.77 1.46 -1.48
N TYR A 230 10.86 1.90 -0.83
CA TYR A 230 11.58 3.11 -1.22
C TYR A 230 12.18 3.02 -2.63
N MET A 231 12.82 1.89 -2.94
CA MET A 231 13.50 1.66 -4.22
C MET A 231 12.53 1.49 -5.39
N ALA A 232 11.36 0.90 -5.16
CA ALA A 232 10.32 0.73 -6.17
C ALA A 232 9.88 2.09 -6.75
N THR A 233 9.68 3.09 -5.89
CA THR A 233 9.33 4.46 -6.31
C THR A 233 10.38 5.04 -7.27
N ILE A 234 11.67 4.86 -6.96
CA ILE A 234 12.78 5.39 -7.76
C ILE A 234 12.90 4.64 -9.11
N ALA A 235 12.74 3.32 -9.09
CA ALA A 235 12.85 2.49 -10.28
C ALA A 235 11.70 2.72 -11.27
N VAL A 236 10.46 2.84 -10.78
CA VAL A 236 9.30 3.14 -11.62
C VAL A 236 9.42 4.52 -12.24
N GLU A 237 9.82 5.54 -11.48
CA GLU A 237 10.07 6.89 -12.02
C GLU A 237 11.11 6.88 -13.16
N HIS A 238 12.10 6.00 -13.09
CA HIS A 238 13.11 5.85 -14.15
C HIS A 238 12.60 5.09 -15.38
N VAL A 239 11.88 3.98 -15.18
CA VAL A 239 11.51 3.04 -16.26
C VAL A 239 10.21 3.46 -16.95
N GLU A 240 9.29 4.10 -16.22
CA GLU A 240 8.00 4.61 -16.70
C GLU A 240 7.85 6.10 -16.35
N PRO A 241 8.72 6.98 -16.89
CA PRO A 241 8.73 8.42 -16.54
C PRO A 241 7.43 9.14 -16.93
N MET A 242 6.60 8.54 -17.79
CA MET A 242 5.30 9.07 -18.18
C MET A 242 4.27 9.00 -17.04
N PHE A 243 4.47 8.16 -16.02
CA PHE A 243 3.56 8.11 -14.87
C PHE A 243 3.64 9.41 -14.05
N GLN A 244 4.84 9.95 -13.80
CA GLN A 244 5.04 11.16 -12.97
C GLN A 244 4.33 11.07 -11.60
N MET A 245 4.32 9.88 -10.98
CA MET A 245 3.56 9.57 -9.76
C MET A 245 4.40 9.45 -8.49
N SER A 246 5.69 9.81 -8.53
CA SER A 246 6.58 9.68 -7.37
C SER A 246 6.04 10.40 -6.13
N ASP A 247 5.51 11.62 -6.30
CA ASP A 247 4.86 12.36 -5.23
C ASP A 247 3.57 11.70 -4.72
N VAL A 248 2.79 11.06 -5.61
CA VAL A 248 1.57 10.33 -5.23
C VAL A 248 1.91 9.11 -4.39
N PHE A 249 2.94 8.34 -4.77
CA PHE A 249 3.37 7.16 -4.01
C PHE A 249 3.87 7.55 -2.63
N VAL A 250 4.66 8.63 -2.54
CA VAL A 250 5.12 9.17 -1.25
C VAL A 250 3.95 9.63 -0.38
N MET A 251 2.96 10.33 -0.95
CA MET A 251 1.78 10.76 -0.18
C MET A 251 0.92 9.60 0.29
N ARG A 252 0.71 8.58 -0.56
CA ARG A 252 -0.01 7.35 -0.20
C ARG A 252 0.64 6.66 0.99
N ASP A 253 1.97 6.51 0.96
CA ASP A 253 2.72 5.85 2.01
C ASP A 253 2.72 6.71 3.30
N LEU A 254 2.83 8.04 3.19
CA LEU A 254 2.70 8.96 4.33
C LEU A 254 1.37 8.79 5.05
N HIS A 255 0.28 8.88 4.30
CA HIS A 255 -1.06 8.77 4.86
C HIS A 255 -1.28 7.38 5.52
N ARG A 256 -0.82 6.27 4.91
CA ARG A 256 -0.94 4.92 5.50
C ARG A 256 -0.16 4.80 6.81
N ALA A 257 1.10 5.20 6.80
CA ALA A 257 1.96 5.11 7.98
C ALA A 257 1.46 6.02 9.11
N PHE A 258 1.07 7.26 8.81
CA PHE A 258 0.60 8.21 9.82
C PHE A 258 -0.71 7.80 10.50
N GLU A 259 -1.60 7.10 9.79
CA GLU A 259 -2.86 6.62 10.33
C GLU A 259 -2.64 5.51 11.37
N GLU A 260 -1.81 4.52 11.04
CA GLU A 260 -1.49 3.42 11.97
C GLU A 260 -0.60 3.89 13.12
N ASP A 261 0.41 4.73 12.84
CA ASP A 261 1.42 5.15 13.80
C ASP A 261 0.93 6.25 14.78
N ALA A 262 -0.31 6.71 14.62
CA ALA A 262 -1.00 7.61 15.54
C ALA A 262 -1.86 6.86 16.60
N LEU A 263 -1.86 5.53 16.58
CA LEU A 263 -2.55 4.67 17.55
C LEU A 263 -1.60 4.24 18.68
N ALA A 264 -2.14 4.05 19.89
CA ALA A 264 -1.34 3.53 21.01
C ALA A 264 -0.91 2.07 20.76
N SER A 265 -1.64 1.37 19.91
CA SER A 265 -1.41 -0.02 19.46
C SER A 265 -0.40 -0.18 18.31
N SER A 266 0.25 0.90 17.84
CA SER A 266 1.36 0.83 16.88
C SER A 266 2.60 0.12 17.47
N HIS A 267 3.70 0.04 16.72
CA HIS A 267 4.99 -0.47 17.19
C HIS A 267 6.19 0.29 16.56
N PRO A 268 7.39 0.23 17.17
CA PRO A 268 8.63 0.71 16.55
C PRO A 268 9.00 -0.09 15.28
N LEU A 269 9.81 0.49 14.38
CA LEU A 269 10.36 -0.25 13.24
C LEU A 269 11.25 -1.42 13.69
N ASN A 270 12.05 -1.19 14.73
CA ASN A 270 12.88 -2.20 15.37
C ASN A 270 12.25 -2.60 16.70
N VAL A 271 11.40 -3.61 16.67
CA VAL A 271 10.76 -4.20 17.86
C VAL A 271 11.79 -5.04 18.64
N PRO A 272 11.70 -5.12 19.98
CA PRO A 272 12.53 -6.06 20.74
C PRO A 272 12.41 -7.48 20.19
N GLU A 273 13.55 -8.16 20.03
CA GLU A 273 13.60 -9.48 19.36
C GLU A 273 12.71 -10.50 20.10
N GLU A 274 12.69 -10.44 21.43
CA GLU A 274 11.92 -11.30 22.32
C GLU A 274 10.39 -11.22 22.10
N GLU A 275 9.88 -10.14 21.52
CA GLU A 275 8.46 -9.98 21.20
C GLU A 275 8.09 -10.66 19.86
N VAL A 276 9.08 -10.92 19.00
CA VAL A 276 8.88 -11.47 17.64
C VAL A 276 9.40 -12.90 17.56
N GLN A 277 8.77 -13.81 18.31
CA GLN A 277 9.19 -15.22 18.44
C GLN A 277 8.20 -16.22 17.84
N THR A 278 6.93 -15.85 17.66
CA THR A 278 5.89 -16.72 17.13
C THR A 278 5.59 -16.39 15.66
N SER A 279 5.06 -17.35 14.91
CA SER A 279 4.67 -17.11 13.50
C SER A 279 3.60 -16.01 13.38
N SER A 280 2.67 -15.91 14.33
CA SER A 280 1.67 -14.84 14.33
C SER A 280 2.30 -13.47 14.58
N ALA A 281 3.27 -13.36 15.50
CA ALA A 281 4.01 -12.13 15.73
C ALA A 281 4.83 -11.73 14.49
N ILE A 282 5.49 -12.68 13.84
CA ILE A 282 6.23 -12.44 12.59
C ILE A 282 5.30 -11.94 11.49
N ILE A 283 4.17 -12.61 11.26
CA ILE A 283 3.17 -12.18 10.27
C ILE A 283 2.62 -10.79 10.62
N GLY A 284 2.43 -10.51 11.90
CA GLY A 284 1.98 -9.22 12.40
C GLY A 284 2.93 -8.06 12.10
N MET A 285 4.21 -8.31 11.79
CA MET A 285 5.17 -7.26 11.40
C MET A 285 4.99 -6.77 9.96
N PHE A 286 4.22 -7.48 9.11
CA PHE A 286 4.00 -7.11 7.71
C PHE A 286 2.84 -6.11 7.59
N ASP A 287 3.03 -4.90 8.11
CA ASP A 287 2.02 -3.84 8.15
C ASP A 287 2.54 -2.49 7.63
N SER A 288 1.76 -1.40 7.74
CA SER A 288 2.15 -0.12 7.13
C SER A 288 3.37 0.51 7.80
N ILE A 289 3.69 0.12 9.04
CA ILE A 289 4.88 0.59 9.74
C ILE A 289 6.13 0.04 9.03
N THR A 290 6.20 -1.28 8.85
CA THR A 290 7.35 -1.93 8.20
C THR A 290 7.60 -1.43 6.77
N TYR A 291 6.54 -1.31 5.96
CA TYR A 291 6.65 -0.90 4.57
C TYR A 291 6.75 0.62 4.42
N SER A 292 5.70 1.33 4.82
CA SER A 292 5.54 2.77 4.53
C SER A 292 6.39 3.64 5.46
N LYS A 293 6.35 3.46 6.80
CA LYS A 293 7.23 4.22 7.71
C LYS A 293 8.70 3.90 7.42
N GLY A 294 9.04 2.64 7.19
CA GLY A 294 10.39 2.22 6.79
C GLY A 294 10.91 3.00 5.57
N ALA A 295 10.14 3.05 4.49
CA ALA A 295 10.50 3.78 3.27
C ALA A 295 10.64 5.29 3.48
N LEU A 296 9.71 5.89 4.24
CA LEU A 296 9.70 7.33 4.50
C LEU A 296 10.84 7.79 5.40
N VAL A 297 11.21 6.98 6.39
CA VAL A 297 12.35 7.23 7.27
C VAL A 297 13.67 7.13 6.48
N LEU A 298 13.79 6.19 5.54
CA LEU A 298 14.93 6.13 4.61
C LEU A 298 14.97 7.35 3.67
N ARG A 299 13.82 7.77 3.12
CA ARG A 299 13.70 8.98 2.29
C ARG A 299 14.11 10.24 3.06
N MET A 300 13.68 10.36 4.32
CA MET A 300 14.05 11.46 5.20
C MET A 300 15.56 11.47 5.45
N LEU A 301 16.16 10.33 5.80
CA LEU A 301 17.61 10.23 5.99
C LEU A 301 18.36 10.62 4.73
N ALA A 302 17.93 10.15 3.56
CA ALA A 302 18.51 10.53 2.27
C ALA A 302 18.40 12.04 1.98
N GLY A 303 17.32 12.69 2.43
CA GLY A 303 17.18 14.15 2.38
C GLY A 303 18.17 14.90 3.28
N VAL A 304 18.51 14.33 4.43
CA VAL A 304 19.39 14.95 5.44
C VAL A 304 20.87 14.79 5.12
N VAL A 305 21.31 13.57 4.80
CA VAL A 305 22.72 13.32 4.45
C VAL A 305 23.04 13.66 3.00
N GLY A 306 22.00 13.85 2.17
CA GLY A 306 22.12 14.02 0.73
C GLY A 306 21.99 12.69 -0.02
N LYS A 307 21.22 12.69 -1.12
CA LYS A 307 20.88 11.48 -1.89
C LYS A 307 22.12 10.70 -2.35
N THR A 308 23.17 11.40 -2.80
CA THR A 308 24.42 10.78 -3.26
C THR A 308 25.16 10.08 -2.12
N THR A 309 25.29 10.73 -0.97
CA THR A 309 25.95 10.19 0.23
C THR A 309 25.18 8.99 0.78
N PHE A 310 23.86 9.10 0.91
CA PHE A 310 22.99 8.00 1.31
C PHE A 310 23.18 6.80 0.38
N HIS A 311 23.12 7.05 -0.93
CA HIS A 311 23.29 6.02 -1.94
C HIS A 311 24.67 5.34 -1.87
N ASN A 312 25.74 6.10 -1.69
CA ASN A 312 27.08 5.54 -1.47
C ASN A 312 27.14 4.66 -0.21
N GLY A 313 26.49 5.08 0.87
CA GLY A 313 26.35 4.29 2.09
C GLY A 313 25.63 2.96 1.87
N VAL A 314 24.53 2.98 1.12
CA VAL A 314 23.79 1.77 0.73
C VAL A 314 24.66 0.81 -0.10
N LYS A 315 25.49 1.34 -1.01
CA LYS A 315 26.45 0.50 -1.76
C LYS A 315 27.50 -0.14 -0.86
N ILE A 316 28.00 0.59 0.15
CA ILE A 316 28.93 0.04 1.15
C ILE A 316 28.24 -1.08 1.93
N TYR A 317 27.02 -0.84 2.42
CA TYR A 317 26.21 -1.83 3.13
C TYR A 317 26.04 -3.13 2.33
N LEU A 318 25.56 -3.03 1.08
CA LEU A 318 25.35 -4.21 0.25
C LEU A 318 26.64 -4.98 -0.05
N ARG A 319 27.78 -4.29 -0.23
CA ARG A 319 29.09 -4.93 -0.48
C ARG A 319 29.66 -5.62 0.76
N ASP A 320 29.57 -4.99 1.93
CA ASP A 320 30.12 -5.51 3.19
C ASP A 320 29.34 -6.75 3.69
N PHE A 321 28.02 -6.76 3.45
CA PHE A 321 27.09 -7.78 3.94
C PHE A 321 26.58 -8.76 2.88
N MET A 322 27.11 -8.72 1.66
CA MET A 322 26.75 -9.65 0.59
C MET A 322 26.83 -11.12 1.04
N TYR A 323 25.74 -11.88 0.87
CA TYR A 323 25.56 -13.28 1.31
C TYR A 323 25.62 -13.50 2.85
N LYS A 324 25.33 -12.44 3.62
CA LYS A 324 25.27 -12.45 5.08
C LYS A 324 23.97 -11.80 5.56
N ASN A 325 23.85 -11.76 6.88
CA ASN A 325 22.79 -11.05 7.56
C ASN A 325 23.30 -9.73 8.13
N ALA A 326 22.43 -8.73 8.22
CA ALA A 326 22.74 -7.42 8.79
C ALA A 326 21.58 -6.90 9.67
N ASP A 327 21.89 -5.96 10.57
CA ASP A 327 20.90 -5.19 11.33
C ASP A 327 20.98 -3.69 11.00
N GLN A 328 20.14 -2.88 11.65
CA GLN A 328 20.07 -1.44 11.43
C GLN A 328 21.38 -0.72 11.78
N ASN A 329 22.16 -1.22 12.76
CA ASN A 329 23.42 -0.58 13.13
C ASN A 329 24.46 -0.81 12.03
N ASP A 330 24.48 -2.00 11.44
CA ASP A 330 25.30 -2.31 10.26
C ASP A 330 24.99 -1.34 9.08
N LEU A 331 23.71 -0.99 8.89
CA LEU A 331 23.30 0.03 7.91
C LEU A 331 23.77 1.44 8.31
N TRP A 332 23.55 1.85 9.55
CA TRP A 332 23.96 3.16 10.05
C TRP A 332 25.46 3.38 9.93
N ASP A 333 26.26 2.38 10.30
CA ASP A 333 27.72 2.43 10.17
C ASP A 333 28.14 2.57 8.70
N SER A 334 27.45 1.89 7.78
CA SER A 334 27.73 1.97 6.34
C SER A 334 27.43 3.35 5.76
N ILE A 335 26.32 3.98 6.18
CA ILE A 335 25.98 5.35 5.78
C ILE A 335 26.91 6.36 6.45
N GLN A 336 27.27 6.15 7.72
CA GLN A 336 28.22 6.99 8.45
C GLN A 336 29.59 7.04 7.75
N LYS A 337 30.10 5.89 7.28
CA LYS A 337 31.32 5.84 6.46
C LYS A 337 31.21 6.74 5.22
N ALA A 338 30.08 6.72 4.52
CA ALA A 338 29.87 7.57 3.35
C ALA A 338 29.76 9.07 3.71
N VAL A 339 29.11 9.40 4.82
CA VAL A 339 29.05 10.78 5.35
C VAL A 339 30.45 11.30 5.64
N GLU A 340 31.30 10.51 6.28
CA GLU A 340 32.68 10.87 6.58
C GLU A 340 33.52 11.06 5.30
N MET A 341 33.33 10.21 4.29
CA MET A 341 33.97 10.34 2.98
C MET A 341 33.58 11.63 2.25
N ASP A 342 32.31 12.05 2.37
CA ASP A 342 31.77 13.27 1.76
C ASP A 342 31.97 14.52 2.65
N THR A 343 32.78 14.42 3.72
CA THR A 343 33.04 15.49 4.70
C THR A 343 31.80 16.03 5.42
N GLY A 344 30.73 15.23 5.46
CA GLY A 344 29.53 15.53 6.24
C GLY A 344 29.74 15.34 7.74
N HIS A 345 28.80 15.86 8.53
CA HIS A 345 28.89 15.87 10.00
C HIS A 345 27.67 15.26 10.70
N THR A 346 26.75 14.66 9.95
CA THR A 346 25.57 14.02 10.53
C THR A 346 25.97 12.76 11.30
N GLU A 347 25.60 12.70 12.58
CA GLU A 347 25.72 11.50 13.41
C GLU A 347 24.51 10.58 13.11
N VAL A 348 24.66 9.70 12.11
CA VAL A 348 23.55 8.93 11.52
C VAL A 348 22.85 8.07 12.58
N ALA A 349 23.59 7.24 13.31
CA ALA A 349 23.01 6.33 14.31
C ALA A 349 22.21 7.09 15.38
N LYS A 350 22.76 8.18 15.92
CA LYS A 350 22.11 9.00 16.94
C LYS A 350 20.83 9.68 16.44
N MET A 351 20.83 10.14 15.20
CA MET A 351 19.64 10.70 14.58
C MET A 351 18.57 9.62 14.43
N MET A 352 18.93 8.45 13.90
CA MET A 352 18.00 7.40 13.49
C MET A 352 17.49 6.52 14.62
N GLU A 353 18.24 6.42 15.73
CA GLU A 353 17.87 5.62 16.92
C GLU A 353 16.43 5.88 17.36
N ARG A 354 16.02 7.14 17.38
CA ARG A 354 14.67 7.55 17.80
C ARG A 354 13.60 7.40 16.72
N TRP A 355 13.99 7.24 15.47
CA TRP A 355 13.04 6.99 14.39
C TRP A 355 12.72 5.50 14.26
N THR A 356 13.63 4.62 14.71
CA THR A 356 13.45 3.17 14.56
C THR A 356 13.12 2.43 15.85
N ASN A 357 13.63 2.86 17.02
CA ASN A 357 13.49 2.10 18.27
C ASN A 357 12.31 2.54 19.15
N GLN A 358 11.52 3.53 18.74
CA GLN A 358 10.31 3.96 19.46
C GLN A 358 9.11 4.04 18.52
N ILE A 359 7.94 3.82 19.11
CA ILE A 359 6.62 3.92 18.49
C ILE A 359 6.31 5.37 18.11
N GLY A 360 5.49 5.56 17.07
CA GLY A 360 4.91 6.85 16.74
C GLY A 360 5.81 7.80 15.97
N TYR A 361 5.30 9.01 15.83
CA TYR A 361 5.97 10.15 15.20
C TYR A 361 5.58 11.47 15.89
N PRO A 362 6.36 12.54 15.72
CA PRO A 362 6.05 13.82 16.35
C PRO A 362 5.07 14.66 15.53
N VAL A 363 4.28 15.46 16.24
CA VAL A 363 3.74 16.72 15.73
C VAL A 363 4.60 17.87 16.26
N ILE A 364 4.95 18.79 15.36
CA ILE A 364 5.73 19.97 15.68
C ILE A 364 4.79 21.16 15.74
N THR A 365 4.81 21.93 16.82
CA THR A 365 4.01 23.17 16.92
C THR A 365 4.93 24.37 16.83
N ILE A 366 4.64 25.24 15.85
CA ILE A 366 5.42 26.44 15.55
C ILE A 366 4.59 27.67 15.89
N ASN A 367 5.11 28.51 16.78
CA ASN A 367 4.58 29.85 17.01
C ASN A 367 5.40 30.88 16.22
N THR A 368 4.84 31.31 15.11
CA THR A 368 5.48 32.25 14.17
C THR A 368 5.57 33.68 14.69
N THR A 369 4.90 34.03 15.79
CA THR A 369 4.95 35.37 16.37
C THR A 369 6.23 35.61 17.18
N ASN A 370 6.78 34.56 17.79
CA ASN A 370 7.93 34.63 18.70
C ASN A 370 9.04 33.62 18.37
N GLY A 371 8.83 32.78 17.35
CA GLY A 371 9.80 31.79 16.88
C GLY A 371 9.90 30.55 17.77
N GLU A 372 8.95 30.35 18.69
CA GLU A 372 8.91 29.16 19.54
C GLU A 372 8.53 27.92 18.73
N ILE A 373 9.23 26.83 19.02
CA ILE A 373 9.01 25.53 18.41
C ILE A 373 9.16 24.45 19.47
N TYR A 374 8.23 23.51 19.48
CA TYR A 374 8.29 22.32 20.33
C TYR A 374 7.65 21.13 19.62
N GLN A 375 7.93 19.94 20.13
CA GLN A 375 7.41 18.69 19.61
C GLN A 375 6.61 17.95 20.69
N LYS A 376 5.68 17.10 20.26
CA LYS A 376 5.10 16.05 21.09
C LYS A 376 4.81 14.83 20.22
N GLN A 377 4.70 13.64 20.81
CA GLN A 377 4.17 12.49 20.10
C GLN A 377 2.75 12.80 19.60
N PHE A 378 2.47 12.51 18.33
CA PHE A 378 1.14 12.63 17.78
C PHE A 378 0.34 11.35 18.02
N LEU A 379 -0.80 11.47 18.70
CA LEU A 379 -1.75 10.38 18.95
C LEU A 379 -3.17 10.91 18.73
N PHE A 380 -4.08 10.05 18.25
CA PHE A 380 -5.50 10.41 18.19
C PHE A 380 -6.13 10.50 19.59
N ASN A 381 -5.62 9.72 20.54
CA ASN A 381 -6.06 9.73 21.93
C ASN A 381 -4.99 10.38 22.83
N ASP A 382 -5.25 11.59 23.31
CA ASP A 382 -4.31 12.42 24.11
C ASP A 382 -4.35 12.07 25.62
N THR A 383 -4.95 10.95 26.03
CA THR A 383 -5.11 10.61 27.47
C THR A 383 -3.82 10.24 28.19
N ALA A 384 -2.73 9.99 27.46
CA ALA A 384 -1.43 9.67 28.02
C ALA A 384 -0.40 10.74 27.61
N GLU A 385 0.12 11.50 28.58
CA GLU A 385 1.32 12.30 28.35
C GLU A 385 2.48 11.36 27.99
N SER A 386 3.15 11.64 26.87
CA SER A 386 4.28 10.87 26.38
C SER A 386 5.56 11.69 26.48
N ASP A 387 6.59 11.10 27.09
CA ASP A 387 7.93 11.67 27.17
C ASP A 387 8.77 11.39 25.89
N LEU A 388 8.18 10.78 24.87
CA LEU A 388 8.84 10.47 23.60
C LEU A 388 9.12 11.75 22.80
N TRP A 389 10.34 11.85 22.28
CA TRP A 389 10.79 12.97 21.45
C TRP A 389 11.80 12.49 20.41
N TRP A 390 12.04 13.27 19.36
CA TRP A 390 12.85 12.94 18.19
C TRP A 390 13.89 14.02 17.88
N TYR A 391 14.96 13.63 17.17
CA TYR A 391 15.84 14.58 16.48
C TYR A 391 15.24 14.90 15.11
N ILE A 392 14.73 16.12 14.93
CA ILE A 392 13.91 16.45 13.77
C ILE A 392 14.61 17.48 12.87
N PRO A 393 14.96 17.10 11.62
CA PRO A 393 15.39 18.04 10.58
C PRO A 393 14.16 18.69 9.94
N ILE A 394 14.15 20.02 9.88
CA ILE A 394 13.03 20.79 9.37
C ILE A 394 13.51 21.73 8.27
N ASN A 395 12.97 21.55 7.07
CA ASN A 395 13.05 22.56 6.03
C ASN A 395 11.84 23.51 6.14
N ILE A 396 12.09 24.79 5.90
CA ILE A 396 11.06 25.83 5.97
C ILE A 396 11.12 26.72 4.73
N LEU A 397 9.96 27.24 4.35
CA LEU A 397 9.75 28.25 3.30
C LEU A 397 8.94 29.39 3.90
N SER A 398 9.28 30.62 3.53
CA SER A 398 8.43 31.79 3.79
C SER A 398 8.00 32.41 2.47
N GLU A 399 7.01 33.30 2.50
CA GLU A 399 6.54 33.99 1.29
C GLU A 399 7.65 34.79 0.58
N THR A 400 8.59 35.35 1.36
CA THR A 400 9.62 36.26 0.85
C THR A 400 11.05 35.70 0.90
N SER A 401 11.27 34.57 1.56
CA SER A 401 12.60 33.95 1.72
C SER A 401 12.64 32.56 1.11
N GLY A 402 13.77 32.20 0.49
CA GLY A 402 13.97 30.86 -0.05
C GLY A 402 14.04 29.77 1.03
N PRO A 403 14.07 28.48 0.62
CA PRO A 403 14.15 27.36 1.55
C PRO A 403 15.33 27.45 2.51
N SER A 404 15.11 27.16 3.79
CA SER A 404 16.18 27.04 4.79
C SER A 404 15.97 25.81 5.69
N TYR A 405 17.02 25.40 6.40
CA TYR A 405 16.99 24.24 7.28
C TYR A 405 17.26 24.63 8.73
N ILE A 406 16.48 24.04 9.64
CA ILE A 406 16.67 24.11 11.09
C ILE A 406 16.56 22.69 11.67
N THR A 407 17.00 22.52 12.91
CA THR A 407 16.88 21.25 13.64
C THR A 407 16.27 21.50 15.02
N VAL A 408 15.35 20.61 15.42
CA VAL A 408 14.84 20.49 16.79
C VAL A 408 15.59 19.34 17.47
N THR A 409 16.21 19.62 18.61
CA THR A 409 17.15 18.70 19.27
C THR A 409 16.75 18.36 20.70
N THR A 410 15.62 18.89 21.18
CA THR A 410 15.15 18.71 22.56
C THR A 410 13.66 18.42 22.59
N ASN A 411 13.18 17.89 23.73
CA ASN A 411 11.75 17.76 24.04
C ASN A 411 11.12 19.08 24.53
N GLY A 412 11.95 20.11 24.79
CA GLY A 412 11.49 21.39 25.32
C GLY A 412 11.13 22.40 24.24
N VAL A 413 10.68 23.57 24.69
CA VAL A 413 10.49 24.72 23.80
C VAL A 413 11.84 25.29 23.41
N GLU A 414 12.11 25.34 22.10
CA GLU A 414 13.24 26.04 21.51
C GLU A 414 12.78 27.36 20.86
N LYS A 415 13.69 28.32 20.67
CA LYS A 415 13.42 29.54 19.90
C LYS A 415 14.34 29.62 18.70
N LYS A 416 13.75 29.79 17.51
CA LYS A 416 14.48 29.91 16.24
C LYS A 416 14.03 31.20 15.54
N ASN A 417 14.99 32.07 15.20
CA ASN A 417 14.68 33.37 14.58
C ASN A 417 14.13 33.21 13.16
N GLU A 418 14.49 32.12 12.50
CA GLU A 418 14.03 31.70 11.18
C GLU A 418 12.52 31.42 11.14
N LEU A 419 11.93 31.13 12.30
CA LEU A 419 10.50 30.85 12.46
C LEU A 419 9.69 32.11 12.81
N ILE A 420 10.32 33.28 12.96
CA ILE A 420 9.60 34.52 13.22
C ILE A 420 9.11 35.09 11.90
N SER A 421 7.79 35.17 11.74
CA SER A 421 7.15 35.77 10.57
C SER A 421 7.55 37.23 10.41
N LYS A 422 8.12 37.59 9.26
CA LYS A 422 8.52 38.97 8.96
C LYS A 422 7.41 39.64 8.16
N LYS A 423 7.01 40.83 8.59
CA LYS A 423 5.97 41.65 7.92
C LYS A 423 4.61 40.94 7.75
N GLY A 424 4.32 39.93 8.57
CA GLY A 424 3.06 39.20 8.50
C GLY A 424 2.99 38.13 7.41
N GLU A 425 4.12 37.69 6.85
CA GLU A 425 4.15 36.56 5.90
C GLU A 425 3.76 35.23 6.58
N TRP A 426 3.31 34.25 5.78
CA TRP A 426 3.17 32.88 6.26
C TRP A 426 4.52 32.16 6.29
N ILE A 427 4.64 31.19 7.19
CA ILE A 427 5.75 30.22 7.24
C ILE A 427 5.17 28.83 7.03
N LEU A 428 5.85 28.04 6.20
CA LEU A 428 5.51 26.67 5.86
C LEU A 428 6.71 25.79 6.19
N ALA A 429 6.52 24.75 6.99
CA ALA A 429 7.53 23.76 7.33
C ALA A 429 7.22 22.39 6.67
N ASN A 430 8.26 21.54 6.59
CA ASN A 430 8.22 20.23 5.94
C ASN A 430 7.96 20.28 4.44
N LEU A 431 8.75 21.08 3.71
CA LEU A 431 8.68 21.20 2.26
C LEU A 431 8.73 19.83 1.58
N ASN A 432 7.76 19.59 0.69
CA ASN A 432 7.57 18.32 -0.02
C ASN A 432 7.47 17.08 0.89
N CYS A 433 6.99 17.27 2.13
CA CYS A 433 6.82 16.23 3.14
C CYS A 433 8.06 15.34 3.28
N THR A 434 9.26 15.94 3.29
CA THR A 434 10.53 15.20 3.38
C THR A 434 10.76 14.54 4.73
N GLY A 435 10.20 15.11 5.80
CA GLY A 435 10.26 14.58 7.15
C GLY A 435 9.01 13.79 7.52
N TYR A 436 9.19 12.76 8.33
CA TYR A 436 8.13 11.90 8.85
C TYR A 436 7.52 12.50 10.14
N TYR A 437 6.85 13.64 10.00
CA TYR A 437 6.19 14.35 11.11
C TYR A 437 5.09 15.28 10.59
N ARG A 438 4.19 15.68 11.50
CA ARG A 438 3.12 16.66 11.23
C ARG A 438 3.49 18.05 11.71
N VAL A 439 2.89 19.08 11.12
CA VAL A 439 3.14 20.47 11.50
C VAL A 439 1.86 21.16 11.93
N ASN A 440 1.88 21.76 13.13
CA ASN A 440 0.88 22.68 13.64
C ASN A 440 1.47 24.09 13.75
N TYR A 441 0.62 25.10 13.56
CA TYR A 441 0.99 26.50 13.68
C TYR A 441 0.08 27.25 14.65
N ASN A 442 0.52 28.41 15.12
CA ASN A 442 -0.36 29.37 15.80
C ASN A 442 -1.49 29.85 14.84
N PRO A 443 -2.67 30.25 15.37
CA PRO A 443 -3.84 30.61 14.57
C PRO A 443 -3.57 31.66 13.48
N GLU A 444 -2.76 32.67 13.77
CA GLU A 444 -2.45 33.74 12.82
C GLU A 444 -1.70 33.24 11.58
N ASN A 445 -0.86 32.19 11.70
CA ASN A 445 -0.18 31.60 10.55
C ASN A 445 -1.13 30.71 9.74
N TRP A 446 -1.99 29.95 10.42
CA TRP A 446 -3.04 29.18 9.77
C TRP A 446 -3.96 30.05 8.91
N GLU A 447 -4.40 31.20 9.43
CA GLU A 447 -5.22 32.17 8.68
C GLU A 447 -4.51 32.70 7.43
N ARG A 448 -3.19 32.93 7.50
CA ARG A 448 -2.40 33.38 6.36
C ARG A 448 -2.23 32.29 5.31
N LEU A 449 -1.98 31.05 5.73
CA LEU A 449 -1.91 29.90 4.83
C LEU A 449 -3.26 29.64 4.15
N LEU A 450 -4.37 29.71 4.87
CA LEU A 450 -5.73 29.65 4.32
C LEU A 450 -5.95 30.75 3.27
N SER A 451 -5.61 32.00 3.61
CA SER A 451 -5.75 33.14 2.69
C SER A 451 -4.91 32.96 1.42
N GLN A 452 -3.69 32.39 1.54
CA GLN A 452 -2.84 32.07 0.41
C GLN A 452 -3.43 30.97 -0.47
N LEU A 453 -3.99 29.91 0.12
CA LEU A 453 -4.66 28.82 -0.60
C LEU A 453 -5.89 29.31 -1.37
N ASP A 454 -6.70 30.18 -0.74
CA ASP A 454 -7.91 30.73 -1.36
C ASP A 454 -7.61 31.71 -2.51
N SER A 455 -6.52 32.47 -2.42
CA SER A 455 -6.18 33.50 -3.42
C SER A 455 -5.29 32.98 -4.54
N GLU A 456 -4.14 32.38 -4.20
CA GLU A 456 -3.14 31.90 -5.15
C GLU A 456 -2.52 30.59 -4.63
N PRO A 457 -3.21 29.44 -4.75
CA PRO A 457 -2.77 28.17 -4.16
C PRO A 457 -1.40 27.72 -4.71
N ASN A 458 -1.06 28.09 -5.94
CA ASN A 458 0.19 27.72 -6.59
C ASN A 458 1.44 28.36 -5.97
N ARG A 459 1.31 29.33 -5.04
CA ARG A 459 2.46 29.80 -4.24
C ARG A 459 2.87 28.80 -3.16
N ILE A 460 2.00 27.85 -2.80
CA ILE A 460 2.30 26.72 -1.93
C ILE A 460 2.60 25.49 -2.81
N PRO A 461 3.72 24.78 -2.58
CA PRO A 461 4.08 23.59 -3.34
C PRO A 461 2.97 22.52 -3.33
N LEU A 462 2.86 21.76 -4.42
CA LEU A 462 1.80 20.76 -4.62
C LEU A 462 1.64 19.79 -3.43
N MET A 463 2.73 19.15 -2.99
CA MET A 463 2.71 18.25 -1.85
C MET A 463 2.34 18.95 -0.55
N ASN A 464 2.75 20.21 -0.36
CA ASN A 464 2.42 20.95 0.86
C ASN A 464 0.97 21.42 0.90
N ARG A 465 0.30 21.62 -0.25
CA ARG A 465 -1.16 21.85 -0.26
C ARG A 465 -1.91 20.63 0.29
N ALA A 466 -1.49 19.44 -0.12
CA ALA A 466 -2.00 18.19 0.43
C ALA A 466 -1.61 18.01 1.90
N GLN A 467 -0.37 18.30 2.27
CA GLN A 467 0.08 18.23 3.67
C GLN A 467 -0.75 19.13 4.59
N LEU A 468 -1.02 20.37 4.19
CA LEU A 468 -1.81 21.29 5.01
C LEU A 468 -3.22 20.74 5.24
N MET A 469 -3.82 20.12 4.21
CA MET A 469 -5.09 19.40 4.33
C MET A 469 -4.96 18.25 5.33
N ASP A 470 -4.03 17.33 5.10
CA ASP A 470 -3.85 16.14 5.93
C ASP A 470 -3.52 16.48 7.39
N ASP A 471 -2.58 17.40 7.62
CA ASP A 471 -2.23 17.91 8.94
C ASP A 471 -3.45 18.58 9.60
N GLY A 472 -4.16 19.48 8.90
CA GLY A 472 -5.32 20.16 9.46
C GLY A 472 -6.41 19.20 9.96
N PHE A 473 -6.76 18.19 9.16
CA PHE A 473 -7.75 17.17 9.52
C PHE A 473 -7.30 16.29 10.69
N ASN A 474 -6.06 15.81 10.66
CA ASN A 474 -5.55 14.94 11.71
C ASN A 474 -5.27 15.72 13.01
N LEU A 475 -4.82 16.97 12.95
CA LEU A 475 -4.71 17.86 14.12
C LEU A 475 -6.08 18.10 14.75
N ALA A 476 -7.14 18.29 13.95
CA ALA A 476 -8.49 18.41 14.47
C ALA A 476 -8.95 17.11 15.15
N ARG A 477 -8.69 15.96 14.52
CA ARG A 477 -9.01 14.64 15.10
C ARG A 477 -8.27 14.40 16.43
N ALA A 478 -7.03 14.85 16.54
CA ALA A 478 -6.20 14.80 17.76
C ALA A 478 -6.44 15.99 18.73
N LYS A 479 -7.43 16.85 18.47
CA LYS A 479 -7.81 18.01 19.31
C LYS A 479 -6.69 19.06 19.49
N LEU A 480 -5.77 19.13 18.53
CA LEU A 480 -4.67 20.10 18.47
C LEU A 480 -5.01 21.34 17.64
N ALA A 481 -6.11 21.26 16.89
CA ALA A 481 -6.69 22.36 16.14
C ALA A 481 -8.23 22.26 16.17
N ASN A 482 -8.90 23.36 15.85
CA ASN A 482 -10.36 23.36 15.72
C ASN A 482 -10.77 22.62 14.43
N VAL A 483 -11.81 21.78 14.47
CA VAL A 483 -12.35 21.10 13.28
C VAL A 483 -12.76 22.07 12.17
N THR A 484 -13.18 23.30 12.50
CA THR A 484 -13.50 24.31 11.49
C THR A 484 -12.28 24.75 10.68
N LEU A 485 -11.06 24.68 11.25
CA LEU A 485 -9.83 24.92 10.49
C LEU A 485 -9.66 23.87 9.39
N ALA A 486 -9.84 22.59 9.74
CA ALA A 486 -9.77 21.47 8.79
C ALA A 486 -10.79 21.64 7.67
N LEU A 487 -12.04 21.94 8.01
CA LEU A 487 -13.09 22.17 7.02
C LEU A 487 -12.79 23.40 6.13
N ASN A 488 -12.29 24.49 6.71
CA ASN A 488 -11.89 25.68 5.95
C ASN A 488 -10.77 25.41 4.95
N LEU A 489 -9.85 24.49 5.23
CA LEU A 489 -8.80 24.08 4.28
C LEU A 489 -9.38 23.46 3.00
N THR A 490 -10.60 22.93 3.02
CA THR A 490 -11.25 22.36 1.82
C THR A 490 -11.78 23.42 0.85
N ARG A 491 -11.86 24.70 1.25
CA ARG A 491 -12.53 25.75 0.47
C ARG A 491 -11.84 26.05 -0.86
N PHE A 492 -10.50 25.99 -0.90
CA PHE A 492 -9.75 26.27 -2.13
C PHE A 492 -9.95 25.18 -3.20
N LEU A 493 -10.43 23.99 -2.83
CA LEU A 493 -10.57 22.85 -3.75
C LEU A 493 -11.46 23.16 -4.96
N ARG A 494 -12.44 24.06 -4.82
CA ARG A 494 -13.28 24.54 -5.93
C ARG A 494 -12.48 25.06 -7.14
N ASN A 495 -11.26 25.56 -6.90
CA ASN A 495 -10.35 26.08 -7.93
C ASN A 495 -9.13 25.17 -8.17
N GLU A 496 -9.05 24.02 -7.50
CA GLU A 496 -7.92 23.09 -7.61
C GLU A 496 -8.23 22.02 -8.65
N THR A 497 -7.24 21.70 -9.49
CA THR A 497 -7.35 20.64 -10.50
C THR A 497 -6.35 19.52 -10.28
N ALA A 498 -5.32 19.75 -9.49
CA ALA A 498 -4.27 18.77 -9.23
C ALA A 498 -4.80 17.61 -8.38
N TYR A 499 -4.33 16.41 -8.69
CA TYR A 499 -4.80 15.19 -8.03
C TYR A 499 -4.43 15.13 -6.54
N ILE A 500 -3.18 15.44 -6.17
CA ILE A 500 -2.66 15.21 -4.82
C ILE A 500 -3.45 15.95 -3.72
N PRO A 501 -3.77 17.25 -3.84
CA PRO A 501 -4.56 17.94 -2.81
C PRO A 501 -5.99 17.42 -2.73
N TRP A 502 -6.59 17.04 -3.87
CA TRP A 502 -7.92 16.43 -3.91
C TRP A 502 -7.93 15.03 -3.29
N GLU A 503 -6.94 14.19 -3.57
CA GLU A 503 -6.80 12.86 -2.97
C GLU A 503 -6.67 12.97 -1.45
N SER A 504 -5.82 13.87 -0.96
CA SER A 504 -5.65 14.11 0.47
C SER A 504 -6.94 14.60 1.13
N ALA A 505 -7.69 15.49 0.48
CA ALA A 505 -8.99 15.95 0.98
C ALA A 505 -10.02 14.83 1.02
N VAL A 506 -10.18 14.07 -0.07
CA VAL A 506 -11.15 12.97 -0.17
C VAL A 506 -10.85 11.89 0.87
N ARG A 507 -9.56 11.52 1.03
CA ARG A 507 -9.15 10.54 2.03
C ARG A 507 -9.47 11.00 3.46
N ASN A 508 -9.15 12.25 3.80
CA ASN A 508 -9.47 12.78 5.13
C ASN A 508 -10.98 12.94 5.37
N LEU A 509 -11.75 13.29 4.33
CA LEU A 509 -13.20 13.35 4.39
C LEU A 509 -13.86 11.95 4.39
N GLU A 510 -13.18 10.89 3.96
CA GLU A 510 -13.68 9.52 4.07
C GLU A 510 -14.01 9.16 5.52
N TYR A 511 -13.17 9.59 6.48
CA TYR A 511 -13.48 9.45 7.91
C TYR A 511 -14.78 10.16 8.29
N PHE A 512 -14.99 11.39 7.82
CA PHE A 512 -16.22 12.15 8.06
C PHE A 512 -17.44 11.45 7.44
N VAL A 513 -17.29 10.89 6.23
CA VAL A 513 -18.33 10.08 5.59
C VAL A 513 -18.63 8.85 6.45
N LEU A 514 -17.63 8.08 6.88
CA LEU A 514 -17.82 6.87 7.69
C LEU A 514 -18.52 7.18 9.03
N MET A 515 -18.21 8.31 9.65
CA MET A 515 -18.81 8.72 10.92
C MET A 515 -20.23 9.27 10.74
N PHE A 516 -20.53 9.91 9.60
CA PHE A 516 -21.75 10.69 9.44
C PHE A 516 -22.73 10.22 8.36
N ASP A 517 -22.39 9.26 7.50
CA ASP A 517 -23.25 8.74 6.41
C ASP A 517 -24.59 8.13 6.86
N ARG A 518 -24.75 7.93 8.18
CA ARG A 518 -25.96 7.47 8.86
C ARG A 518 -26.61 8.54 9.76
N SER A 519 -26.27 9.82 9.57
CA SER A 519 -26.71 10.94 10.43
C SER A 519 -27.25 12.14 9.63
N GLU A 520 -27.81 13.13 10.32
CA GLU A 520 -28.32 14.36 9.71
C GLU A 520 -27.24 15.23 9.05
N VAL A 521 -25.97 15.08 9.45
CA VAL A 521 -24.82 15.81 8.90
C VAL A 521 -24.58 15.47 7.42
N TYR A 522 -24.94 14.27 7.00
CA TYR A 522 -24.57 13.78 5.67
C TYR A 522 -25.24 14.56 4.53
N GLY A 523 -26.49 15.01 4.71
CA GLY A 523 -27.19 15.79 3.68
C GLY A 523 -26.45 17.09 3.32
N PRO A 524 -26.20 17.99 4.29
CA PRO A 524 -25.39 19.18 4.10
C PRO A 524 -23.97 18.88 3.59
N MET A 525 -23.31 17.86 4.13
CA MET A 525 -21.97 17.43 3.67
C MET A 525 -21.97 17.05 2.18
N GLN A 526 -22.94 16.25 1.74
CA GLN A 526 -23.08 15.88 0.34
C GLN A 526 -23.40 17.09 -0.56
N ALA A 527 -24.15 18.07 -0.07
CA ALA A 527 -24.42 19.30 -0.81
C ALA A 527 -23.13 20.11 -1.01
N TYR A 528 -22.35 20.30 0.06
CA TYR A 528 -21.06 20.99 0.00
C TYR A 528 -20.07 20.29 -0.94
N LEU A 529 -19.87 18.97 -0.78
CA LEU A 529 -18.93 18.22 -1.62
C LEU A 529 -19.30 18.26 -3.10
N ARG A 530 -20.61 18.20 -3.40
CA ARG A 530 -21.12 18.34 -4.76
C ARG A 530 -20.77 19.71 -5.34
N GLU A 531 -20.92 20.78 -4.57
CA GLU A 531 -20.53 22.13 -5.02
C GLU A 531 -19.03 22.21 -5.29
N GLN A 532 -18.20 21.78 -4.34
CA GLN A 532 -16.74 21.82 -4.47
C GLN A 532 -16.22 21.07 -5.70
N VAL A 533 -16.78 19.89 -6.01
CA VAL A 533 -16.30 19.05 -7.12
C VAL A 533 -16.91 19.42 -8.47
N THR A 534 -17.97 20.24 -8.51
CA THR A 534 -18.72 20.49 -9.75
C THR A 534 -17.82 21.08 -10.85
N ASP A 535 -16.96 22.03 -10.51
CA ASP A 535 -16.05 22.64 -11.49
C ASP A 535 -14.95 21.68 -11.96
N LEU A 536 -14.44 20.83 -11.06
CA LEU A 536 -13.50 19.76 -11.43
C LEU A 536 -14.15 18.73 -12.37
N TYR A 537 -15.39 18.31 -12.07
CA TYR A 537 -16.15 17.41 -12.94
C TYR A 537 -16.39 18.05 -14.32
N ASN A 538 -16.79 19.33 -14.35
CA ASN A 538 -17.00 20.07 -15.59
C ASN A 538 -15.72 20.24 -16.40
N TYR A 539 -14.57 20.45 -15.76
CA TYR A 539 -13.26 20.50 -16.39
C TYR A 539 -12.97 19.23 -17.21
N PHE A 540 -13.32 18.05 -16.69
CA PHE A 540 -13.11 16.78 -17.37
C PHE A 540 -14.26 16.32 -18.28
N ARG A 541 -15.41 17.00 -18.27
CA ARG A 541 -16.63 16.57 -18.95
C ARG A 541 -16.42 16.23 -20.43
N ASN A 542 -15.66 17.06 -21.15
CA ASN A 542 -15.36 16.84 -22.57
C ASN A 542 -14.54 15.56 -22.85
N TYR A 543 -13.83 15.02 -21.86
CA TYR A 543 -13.19 13.73 -21.95
C TYR A 543 -14.18 12.62 -21.57
N THR A 544 -14.76 12.73 -20.37
CA THR A 544 -15.58 11.68 -19.76
C THR A 544 -16.82 11.34 -20.57
N ASP A 545 -17.56 12.34 -21.08
CA ASP A 545 -18.82 12.12 -21.83
C ASP A 545 -18.61 11.29 -23.12
N TYR A 546 -17.38 11.24 -23.61
CA TYR A 546 -16.98 10.48 -24.81
C TYR A 546 -16.12 9.25 -24.47
N SER A 547 -16.06 8.84 -23.21
CA SER A 547 -15.26 7.70 -22.75
C SER A 547 -13.77 7.87 -23.08
N LYS A 548 -13.24 9.07 -22.87
CA LYS A 548 -11.82 9.40 -23.05
C LYS A 548 -11.18 9.81 -21.74
N VAL A 549 -9.86 9.74 -21.71
CA VAL A 549 -9.02 10.21 -20.60
C VAL A 549 -8.02 11.27 -21.08
N PRO A 550 -7.55 12.18 -20.20
CA PRO A 550 -6.44 13.08 -20.50
C PRO A 550 -5.15 12.35 -20.90
N GLU A 551 -4.27 13.01 -21.66
CA GLU A 551 -2.93 12.48 -21.95
C GLU A 551 -2.02 12.52 -20.71
N ASP A 552 -2.12 13.60 -19.92
CA ASP A 552 -1.39 13.74 -18.66
C ASP A 552 -1.89 12.75 -17.62
N HIS A 553 -0.96 11.98 -17.06
CA HIS A 553 -1.25 10.86 -16.19
C HIS A 553 -1.89 11.29 -14.85
N SER A 554 -1.38 12.35 -14.23
CA SER A 554 -1.94 12.90 -12.99
C SER A 554 -3.37 13.41 -13.20
N LEU A 555 -3.65 13.99 -14.37
CA LEU A 555 -5.01 14.40 -14.73
C LEU A 555 -5.96 13.22 -14.96
N GLN A 556 -5.49 12.03 -15.33
CA GLN A 556 -6.34 10.82 -15.40
C GLN A 556 -6.80 10.40 -14.00
N HIS A 557 -5.91 10.42 -13.00
CA HIS A 557 -6.27 10.19 -11.59
C HIS A 557 -7.28 11.24 -11.10
N SER A 558 -7.01 12.51 -11.38
CA SER A 558 -7.92 13.63 -11.05
C SER A 558 -9.30 13.46 -11.70
N GLN A 559 -9.37 12.99 -12.96
CA GLN A 559 -10.63 12.69 -13.64
C GLN A 559 -11.42 11.58 -12.93
N ILE A 560 -10.78 10.47 -12.56
CA ILE A 560 -11.44 9.36 -11.88
C ILE A 560 -12.01 9.82 -10.54
N LEU A 561 -11.20 10.55 -9.75
CA LEU A 561 -11.60 11.14 -8.47
C LEU A 561 -12.78 12.11 -8.66
N ALA A 562 -12.71 12.99 -9.65
CA ALA A 562 -13.78 13.95 -9.93
C ALA A 562 -15.11 13.27 -10.22
N ILE A 563 -15.10 12.19 -11.02
CA ILE A 563 -16.31 11.41 -11.32
C ILE A 563 -16.82 10.73 -10.07
N ASP A 564 -15.93 10.09 -9.30
CA ASP A 564 -16.35 9.33 -8.13
C ASP A 564 -16.97 10.23 -7.06
N VAL A 565 -16.30 11.33 -6.72
CA VAL A 565 -16.80 12.31 -5.75
C VAL A 565 -18.09 12.97 -6.25
N ALA A 566 -18.17 13.34 -7.53
CA ALA A 566 -19.38 13.96 -8.09
C ALA A 566 -20.58 12.99 -8.06
N CYS A 567 -20.41 11.76 -8.54
CA CYS A 567 -21.50 10.79 -8.63
C CYS A 567 -21.92 10.27 -7.24
N SER A 568 -20.96 9.94 -6.36
CA SER A 568 -21.24 9.45 -5.00
C SER A 568 -21.96 10.49 -4.14
N ASN A 569 -21.68 11.78 -4.35
CA ASN A 569 -22.39 12.86 -3.70
C ASN A 569 -23.70 13.22 -4.42
N GLY A 570 -23.97 12.68 -5.60
CA GLY A 570 -25.27 12.73 -6.27
C GLY A 570 -25.43 13.81 -7.33
N LEU A 571 -24.34 14.27 -7.96
CA LEU A 571 -24.41 15.21 -9.07
C LEU A 571 -25.27 14.60 -10.21
N PRO A 572 -26.42 15.19 -10.57
CA PRO A 572 -27.37 14.58 -11.52
C PRO A 572 -26.75 14.27 -12.89
N GLU A 573 -25.91 15.17 -13.39
CA GLU A 573 -25.20 15.04 -14.67
C GLU A 573 -24.26 13.84 -14.65
N CYS A 574 -23.53 13.64 -13.55
CA CYS A 574 -22.62 12.51 -13.37
C CYS A 574 -23.39 11.19 -13.35
N ILE A 575 -24.46 11.09 -12.55
CA ILE A 575 -25.29 9.87 -12.46
C ILE A 575 -25.91 9.54 -13.83
N SER A 576 -26.43 10.55 -14.52
CA SER A 576 -27.02 10.38 -15.85
C SER A 576 -25.97 9.92 -16.87
N MET A 577 -24.75 10.46 -16.81
CA MET A 577 -23.63 10.07 -17.66
C MET A 577 -23.24 8.60 -17.41
N ALA A 578 -23.01 8.21 -16.15
CA ALA A 578 -22.63 6.85 -15.79
C ALA A 578 -23.72 5.82 -16.19
N SER A 579 -24.98 6.13 -15.89
CA SER A 579 -26.12 5.28 -16.25
C SER A 579 -26.25 5.11 -17.77
N LYS A 580 -26.02 6.18 -18.55
CA LYS A 580 -26.07 6.14 -20.02
C LYS A 580 -24.93 5.29 -20.61
N MET A 581 -23.70 5.47 -20.12
CA MET A 581 -22.54 4.69 -20.57
C MET A 581 -22.76 3.19 -20.30
N TYR A 582 -23.18 2.85 -19.09
CA TYR A 582 -23.47 1.48 -18.71
C TYR A 582 -24.63 0.87 -19.53
N ALA A 583 -25.72 1.62 -19.70
CA ALA A 583 -26.85 1.17 -20.53
C ALA A 583 -26.47 0.95 -22.00
N ASN A 584 -25.51 1.71 -22.54
CA ASN A 584 -24.97 1.49 -23.88
C ASN A 584 -24.16 0.20 -23.95
N TRP A 585 -23.33 -0.07 -22.93
CA TRP A 585 -22.59 -1.34 -22.83
C TRP A 585 -23.53 -2.55 -22.70
N MET A 586 -24.60 -2.45 -21.91
CA MET A 586 -25.61 -3.52 -21.84
C MET A 586 -26.28 -3.82 -23.20
N LYS A 587 -26.33 -2.85 -24.12
CA LYS A 587 -26.94 -3.00 -25.46
C LYS A 587 -25.95 -3.42 -26.54
N SER A 588 -24.65 -3.33 -26.32
CA SER A 588 -23.63 -3.43 -27.37
C SER A 588 -23.24 -4.86 -27.76
N ASN A 589 -24.09 -5.85 -27.48
CA ASN A 589 -23.85 -7.28 -27.76
C ASN A 589 -22.48 -7.79 -27.26
N GLY A 590 -22.00 -7.25 -26.13
CA GLY A 590 -20.76 -7.66 -25.45
C GLY A 590 -19.59 -6.67 -25.55
N THR A 591 -19.60 -5.72 -26.49
CA THR A 591 -18.48 -4.77 -26.65
C THR A 591 -18.52 -3.65 -25.61
N ASN A 592 -17.55 -3.63 -24.70
CA ASN A 592 -17.46 -2.55 -23.72
C ASN A 592 -16.75 -1.32 -24.29
N THR A 593 -17.48 -0.22 -24.44
CA THR A 593 -16.92 1.06 -24.92
C THR A 593 -16.48 1.98 -23.79
N ILE A 594 -16.65 1.57 -22.53
CA ILE A 594 -16.20 2.32 -21.36
C ILE A 594 -14.69 2.15 -21.25
N HIS A 595 -13.96 3.27 -21.26
CA HIS A 595 -12.52 3.28 -21.13
C HIS A 595 -12.11 2.58 -19.82
N PRO A 596 -11.10 1.69 -19.83
CA PRO A 596 -10.66 0.92 -18.66
C PRO A 596 -10.55 1.73 -17.37
N ASN A 597 -9.86 2.87 -17.40
CA ASN A 597 -9.71 3.76 -16.22
C ASN A 597 -11.02 4.23 -15.60
N LEU A 598 -12.10 4.33 -16.39
CA LEU A 598 -13.39 4.82 -15.92
C LEU A 598 -14.31 3.68 -15.46
N ARG A 599 -13.98 2.42 -15.77
CA ARG A 599 -14.88 1.28 -15.51
C ARG A 599 -15.23 1.13 -14.05
N TYR A 600 -14.23 1.14 -13.17
CA TYR A 600 -14.43 1.02 -11.72
C TYR A 600 -15.52 1.96 -11.20
N VAL A 601 -15.39 3.27 -11.49
CA VAL A 601 -16.35 4.28 -11.06
C VAL A 601 -17.67 4.18 -11.82
N ILE A 602 -17.66 4.02 -13.15
CA ILE A 602 -18.90 3.98 -13.94
C ILE A 602 -19.76 2.75 -13.59
N TYR A 603 -19.14 1.59 -13.36
CA TYR A 603 -19.86 0.37 -12.98
C TYR A 603 -20.52 0.54 -11.62
N CYS A 604 -19.76 0.97 -10.61
CA CYS A 604 -20.27 1.17 -9.26
C CYS A 604 -21.45 2.16 -9.27
N GLN A 605 -21.29 3.30 -9.93
CA GLN A 605 -22.31 4.35 -9.97
C GLN A 605 -23.56 3.92 -10.76
N ALA A 606 -23.41 3.18 -11.85
CA ALA A 606 -24.54 2.63 -12.61
C ALA A 606 -25.29 1.53 -11.84
N VAL A 607 -24.59 0.63 -11.15
CA VAL A 607 -25.21 -0.40 -10.31
C VAL A 607 -25.90 0.23 -9.09
N ALA A 608 -25.32 1.29 -8.51
CA ALA A 608 -25.92 2.05 -7.41
C ALA A 608 -27.21 2.78 -7.84
N ALA A 609 -27.25 3.35 -9.04
CA ALA A 609 -28.41 4.04 -9.60
C ALA A 609 -29.48 3.06 -10.15
N GLY A 610 -29.05 1.86 -10.57
CA GLY A 610 -29.89 0.85 -11.19
C GLY A 610 -30.65 -0.06 -10.22
N GLY A 611 -30.99 -1.25 -10.71
CA GLY A 611 -31.64 -2.29 -9.94
C GLY A 611 -31.16 -3.68 -10.31
N LYS A 612 -32.07 -4.66 -10.26
CA LYS A 612 -31.75 -6.06 -10.58
C LYS A 612 -31.12 -6.21 -11.97
N LYS A 613 -31.61 -5.47 -12.97
CA LYS A 613 -31.18 -5.64 -14.36
C LYS A 613 -29.71 -5.30 -14.55
N GLU A 614 -29.27 -4.16 -14.01
CA GLU A 614 -27.88 -3.71 -14.06
C GLU A 614 -26.98 -4.64 -13.23
N TRP A 615 -27.46 -5.06 -12.05
CA TRP A 615 -26.72 -5.97 -11.17
C TRP A 615 -26.51 -7.37 -11.79
N GLU A 616 -27.56 -7.99 -12.35
CA GLU A 616 -27.41 -9.32 -12.98
C GLU A 616 -26.50 -9.25 -14.21
N PHE A 617 -26.52 -8.14 -14.96
CA PHE A 617 -25.59 -7.96 -16.06
C PHE A 617 -24.14 -7.87 -15.58
N ALA A 618 -23.85 -7.10 -14.51
CA ALA A 618 -22.53 -7.08 -13.89
C ALA A 618 -22.10 -8.48 -13.40
N TRP A 619 -23.03 -9.22 -12.79
CA TRP A 619 -22.79 -10.57 -12.28
C TRP A 619 -22.45 -11.55 -13.40
N ASP A 620 -23.23 -11.55 -14.49
CA ASP A 620 -22.96 -12.38 -15.66
C ASP A 620 -21.59 -12.06 -16.27
N LYS A 621 -21.22 -10.77 -16.32
CA LYS A 621 -19.90 -10.34 -16.79
C LYS A 621 -18.79 -10.83 -15.89
N PHE A 622 -18.95 -10.71 -14.57
CA PHE A 622 -17.99 -11.19 -13.58
C PHE A 622 -17.72 -12.69 -13.73
N GLN A 623 -18.79 -13.49 -13.92
CA GLN A 623 -18.69 -14.93 -14.10
C GLN A 623 -18.04 -15.31 -15.45
N SER A 624 -18.25 -14.51 -16.50
CA SER A 624 -17.77 -14.82 -17.85
C SER A 624 -16.34 -14.34 -18.16
N THR A 625 -15.86 -13.30 -17.48
CA THR A 625 -14.53 -12.73 -17.77
C THR A 625 -13.41 -13.64 -17.28
N THR A 626 -12.29 -13.65 -18.00
CA THR A 626 -11.05 -14.32 -17.60
C THR A 626 -10.00 -13.34 -17.07
N ASP A 627 -10.21 -12.04 -17.26
CA ASP A 627 -9.33 -10.98 -16.76
C ASP A 627 -9.57 -10.73 -15.28
N THR A 628 -8.50 -10.77 -14.48
CA THR A 628 -8.57 -10.63 -13.03
C THR A 628 -8.87 -9.20 -12.58
N SER A 629 -8.40 -8.19 -13.33
CA SER A 629 -8.69 -6.78 -13.04
C SER A 629 -10.17 -6.47 -13.26
N GLU A 630 -10.73 -6.85 -14.41
CA GLU A 630 -12.15 -6.69 -14.72
C GLU A 630 -13.02 -7.46 -13.71
N LYS A 631 -12.59 -8.65 -13.26
CA LYS A 631 -13.28 -9.39 -12.19
C LYS A 631 -13.38 -8.60 -10.90
N ASP A 632 -12.29 -8.01 -10.44
CA ASP A 632 -12.31 -7.27 -9.17
C ASP A 632 -13.11 -5.96 -9.29
N GLN A 633 -12.99 -5.25 -10.41
CA GLN A 633 -13.81 -4.05 -10.68
C GLN A 633 -15.31 -4.38 -10.68
N LEU A 634 -15.71 -5.51 -11.26
CA LEU A 634 -17.11 -5.96 -11.26
C LEU A 634 -17.57 -6.41 -9.86
N ARG A 635 -16.74 -7.13 -9.11
CA ARG A 635 -17.01 -7.50 -7.70
C ARG A 635 -17.27 -6.27 -6.83
N SER A 636 -16.40 -5.26 -6.92
CA SER A 636 -16.58 -4.00 -6.21
C SER A 636 -17.88 -3.30 -6.64
N ALA A 637 -18.13 -3.20 -7.94
CA ALA A 637 -19.35 -2.55 -8.46
C ALA A 637 -20.66 -3.23 -8.02
N LEU A 638 -20.68 -4.57 -7.94
CA LEU A 638 -21.84 -5.34 -7.46
C LEU A 638 -22.22 -4.97 -6.02
N ALA A 639 -21.24 -4.59 -5.19
CA ALA A 639 -21.46 -4.14 -3.82
C ALA A 639 -22.05 -2.72 -3.73
N CYS A 640 -22.02 -1.92 -4.80
CA CYS A 640 -22.55 -0.55 -4.79
C CYS A 640 -24.08 -0.46 -4.88
N THR A 641 -24.79 -1.57 -5.08
CA THR A 641 -26.26 -1.57 -5.17
C THR A 641 -26.92 -1.07 -3.89
N LYS A 642 -27.97 -0.27 -4.03
CA LYS A 642 -28.79 0.22 -2.90
C LYS A 642 -29.92 -0.74 -2.51
N LYS A 643 -30.01 -1.92 -3.17
CA LYS A 643 -31.05 -2.92 -2.89
C LYS A 643 -30.55 -3.93 -1.87
N ILE A 644 -31.05 -3.83 -0.64
CA ILE A 644 -30.70 -4.69 0.51
C ILE A 644 -30.75 -6.19 0.14
N TRP A 645 -31.80 -6.64 -0.56
CA TRP A 645 -31.93 -8.06 -0.92
C TRP A 645 -30.86 -8.55 -1.91
N LEU A 646 -30.31 -7.66 -2.76
CA LEU A 646 -29.21 -8.01 -3.66
C LEU A 646 -27.89 -8.11 -2.89
N LEU A 647 -27.65 -7.21 -1.93
CA LEU A 647 -26.48 -7.28 -1.04
C LEU A 647 -26.50 -8.57 -0.20
N ASN A 648 -27.66 -8.94 0.36
CA ASN A 648 -27.79 -10.17 1.13
C ASN A 648 -27.53 -11.42 0.27
N ARG A 649 -28.09 -11.46 -0.95
CA ARG A 649 -27.78 -12.53 -1.92
C ARG A 649 -26.30 -12.56 -2.26
N TYR A 650 -25.65 -11.40 -2.37
CA TYR A 650 -24.24 -11.33 -2.67
C TYR A 650 -23.37 -11.87 -1.53
N LEU A 651 -23.72 -11.56 -0.27
CA LEU A 651 -23.10 -12.18 0.91
C LEU A 651 -23.24 -13.71 0.87
N GLU A 652 -24.42 -14.25 0.56
CA GLU A 652 -24.61 -15.70 0.44
C GLU A 652 -23.70 -16.33 -0.65
N TYR A 653 -23.42 -15.62 -1.74
CA TYR A 653 -22.49 -16.10 -2.78
C TYR A 653 -21.06 -16.23 -2.28
N THR A 654 -20.66 -15.50 -1.23
CA THR A 654 -19.33 -15.63 -0.63
C THR A 654 -19.10 -16.96 0.09
N LEU A 655 -20.17 -17.69 0.42
CA LEU A 655 -20.07 -19.03 1.02
C LEU A 655 -19.94 -20.15 -0.02
N ASP A 656 -20.01 -19.80 -1.31
CA ASP A 656 -19.95 -20.73 -2.42
C ASP A 656 -18.64 -20.53 -3.20
N PRO A 657 -17.65 -21.44 -3.03
CA PRO A 657 -16.35 -21.31 -3.65
C PRO A 657 -16.37 -21.39 -5.18
N GLU A 658 -17.46 -21.89 -5.79
CA GLU A 658 -17.64 -21.87 -7.25
C GLU A 658 -18.08 -20.48 -7.75
N LYS A 659 -18.67 -19.67 -6.88
CA LYS A 659 -19.10 -18.29 -7.21
C LYS A 659 -18.05 -17.26 -6.85
N ILE A 660 -17.51 -17.34 -5.64
CA ILE A 660 -16.49 -16.42 -5.11
C ILE A 660 -15.40 -17.26 -4.47
N ARG A 661 -14.15 -17.08 -4.93
CA ARG A 661 -13.02 -17.88 -4.42
C ARG A 661 -12.74 -17.55 -2.96
N LEU A 662 -12.20 -18.50 -2.19
CA LEU A 662 -11.94 -18.29 -0.76
C LEU A 662 -11.03 -17.07 -0.47
N MET A 663 -9.98 -16.88 -1.27
CA MET A 663 -9.05 -15.73 -1.14
C MET A 663 -9.71 -14.38 -1.46
N GLU A 664 -10.90 -14.43 -2.04
CA GLU A 664 -11.68 -13.30 -2.53
C GLU A 664 -12.89 -13.00 -1.62
N VAL A 665 -13.13 -13.82 -0.58
CA VAL A 665 -14.25 -13.66 0.34
C VAL A 665 -14.11 -12.40 1.19
N ALA A 666 -12.97 -12.22 1.86
CA ALA A 666 -12.74 -11.08 2.74
C ALA A 666 -12.88 -9.72 2.02
N SER A 667 -12.29 -9.61 0.83
CA SER A 667 -12.42 -8.43 -0.05
C SER A 667 -13.87 -8.16 -0.45
N THR A 668 -14.60 -9.19 -0.88
CA THR A 668 -16.02 -9.02 -1.28
C THR A 668 -16.87 -8.52 -0.13
N ILE A 669 -16.71 -9.13 1.05
CA ILE A 669 -17.48 -8.78 2.23
C ILE A 669 -17.15 -7.33 2.65
N ASN A 670 -15.87 -6.92 2.56
CA ASN A 670 -15.46 -5.55 2.82
C ASN A 670 -16.04 -4.55 1.81
N TYR A 671 -16.13 -4.89 0.51
CA TYR A 671 -16.83 -4.05 -0.47
C TYR A 671 -18.31 -3.84 -0.10
N ILE A 672 -18.99 -4.88 0.41
CA ILE A 672 -20.38 -4.80 0.87
C ILE A 672 -20.47 -3.98 2.16
N ALA A 673 -19.55 -4.15 3.11
CA ALA A 673 -19.49 -3.37 4.35
C ALA A 673 -19.26 -1.88 4.09
N LYS A 674 -18.44 -1.54 3.09
CA LYS A 674 -18.20 -0.16 2.64
C LYS A 674 -19.47 0.54 2.15
N ASN A 675 -20.51 -0.20 1.74
CA ASN A 675 -21.80 0.36 1.41
C ASN A 675 -22.64 0.56 2.68
N VAL A 676 -23.12 1.80 2.91
CA VAL A 676 -23.98 2.13 4.06
C VAL A 676 -25.21 1.22 4.19
N ALA A 677 -25.76 0.74 3.08
CA ALA A 677 -26.89 -0.20 3.06
C ALA A 677 -26.49 -1.66 3.39
N GLY A 678 -25.20 -1.99 3.25
CA GLY A 678 -24.63 -3.31 3.50
C GLY A 678 -24.02 -3.47 4.88
N GLN A 679 -23.57 -2.39 5.52
CA GLN A 679 -22.84 -2.41 6.80
C GLN A 679 -23.45 -3.34 7.87
N ALA A 680 -24.71 -3.13 8.22
CA ALA A 680 -25.38 -3.93 9.25
C ALA A 680 -25.63 -5.38 8.82
N LEU A 681 -25.86 -5.62 7.52
CA LEU A 681 -26.02 -6.98 6.98
C LEU A 681 -24.71 -7.75 7.14
N THR A 682 -23.61 -7.12 6.76
CA THR A 682 -22.28 -7.72 6.82
C THR A 682 -21.87 -8.06 8.24
N TRP A 683 -22.04 -7.16 9.20
CA TRP A 683 -21.69 -7.44 10.60
C TRP A 683 -22.44 -8.65 11.17
N ASN A 684 -23.74 -8.76 10.86
CA ASN A 684 -24.52 -9.93 11.26
C ASN A 684 -24.06 -11.20 10.54
N PHE A 685 -23.75 -11.09 9.25
CA PHE A 685 -23.33 -12.21 8.42
C PHE A 685 -21.99 -12.81 8.88
N ILE A 686 -20.98 -11.98 9.17
CA ILE A 686 -19.68 -12.50 9.60
C ILE A 686 -19.76 -13.16 10.97
N ARG A 687 -20.60 -12.67 11.89
CA ARG A 687 -20.85 -13.34 13.19
C ARG A 687 -21.50 -14.70 12.99
N ALA A 688 -22.46 -14.81 12.07
CA ALA A 688 -23.13 -16.07 11.79
C ALA A 688 -22.24 -17.12 11.09
N HIS A 689 -21.18 -16.69 10.41
CA HIS A 689 -20.35 -17.54 9.54
C HIS A 689 -18.84 -17.41 9.81
N TRP A 690 -18.44 -16.99 11.01
CA TRP A 690 -17.05 -16.66 11.34
C TRP A 690 -16.07 -17.77 11.00
N ASP A 691 -16.41 -19.02 11.34
CA ASP A 691 -15.56 -20.19 11.10
C ASP A 691 -15.14 -20.35 9.63
N TYR A 692 -16.00 -19.95 8.68
CA TYR A 692 -15.69 -20.02 7.24
C TYR A 692 -14.99 -18.74 6.75
N VAL A 693 -15.53 -17.56 7.07
CA VAL A 693 -15.01 -16.30 6.53
C VAL A 693 -13.63 -15.94 7.10
N SER A 694 -13.29 -16.49 8.27
CA SER A 694 -11.98 -16.32 8.91
C SER A 694 -10.87 -17.18 8.29
N GLU A 695 -11.18 -18.15 7.42
CA GLU A 695 -10.16 -18.93 6.68
C GLU A 695 -9.42 -18.09 5.63
N GLY A 696 -10.00 -16.96 5.21
CA GLY A 696 -9.38 -15.96 4.36
C GLY A 696 -8.50 -14.98 5.14
N ASP A 697 -8.47 -13.72 4.69
CA ASP A 697 -7.81 -12.63 5.42
C ASP A 697 -8.75 -12.07 6.51
N SER A 698 -8.70 -12.71 7.68
CA SER A 698 -9.56 -12.37 8.83
C SER A 698 -9.24 -11.00 9.44
N ALA A 699 -7.99 -10.56 9.41
CA ALA A 699 -7.59 -9.25 9.91
C ALA A 699 -8.16 -8.13 9.03
N TRP A 700 -8.00 -8.27 7.71
CA TRP A 700 -8.57 -7.30 6.77
C TRP A 700 -10.10 -7.25 6.84
N LEU A 701 -10.75 -8.40 7.00
CA LEU A 701 -12.19 -8.49 7.16
C LEU A 701 -12.69 -7.67 8.37
N ILE A 702 -12.04 -7.81 9.53
CA ILE A 702 -12.41 -7.06 10.74
C ILE A 702 -12.24 -5.56 10.53
N ASN A 703 -11.10 -5.12 9.98
CA ASN A 703 -10.82 -3.71 9.75
C ASN A 703 -11.87 -3.07 8.83
N GLY A 704 -12.30 -3.77 7.77
CA GLY A 704 -13.32 -3.25 6.86
C GLY A 704 -14.71 -3.18 7.49
N VAL A 705 -15.15 -4.27 8.14
CA VAL A 705 -16.51 -4.38 8.69
C VAL A 705 -16.74 -3.50 9.92
N THR A 706 -15.71 -3.18 10.68
CA THR A 706 -15.84 -2.36 11.91
C THR A 706 -15.54 -0.87 11.68
N SER A 707 -15.08 -0.48 10.49
CA SER A 707 -14.63 0.89 10.16
C SER A 707 -15.64 2.01 10.46
N ARG A 708 -16.94 1.75 10.41
CA ARG A 708 -18.02 2.72 10.71
C ARG A 708 -18.42 2.80 12.17
N PHE A 709 -17.91 1.91 13.02
CA PHE A 709 -18.38 1.80 14.40
C PHE A 709 -18.03 3.07 15.17
N SER A 710 -19.06 3.67 15.75
CA SER A 710 -18.99 5.00 16.37
C SER A 710 -20.04 5.18 17.47
N THR A 711 -20.67 4.09 17.91
CA THR A 711 -21.68 4.09 18.97
C THR A 711 -21.33 3.13 20.09
N GLN A 712 -21.79 3.42 21.30
CA GLN A 712 -21.59 2.54 22.46
C GLN A 712 -22.16 1.13 22.22
N PHE A 713 -23.26 1.02 21.48
CA PHE A 713 -23.86 -0.27 21.14
C PHE A 713 -22.95 -1.11 20.22
N GLU A 714 -22.38 -0.50 19.18
CA GLU A 714 -21.45 -1.19 18.27
C GLU A 714 -20.16 -1.62 19.00
N LEU A 715 -19.67 -0.80 19.95
CA LEU A 715 -18.53 -1.14 20.81
C LEU A 715 -18.82 -2.40 21.66
N GLU A 716 -19.96 -2.42 22.35
CA GLU A 716 -20.36 -3.58 23.17
C GLU A 716 -20.54 -4.86 22.33
N GLU A 717 -21.01 -4.74 21.08
CA GLU A 717 -21.09 -5.87 20.16
C GLU A 717 -19.70 -6.38 19.74
N LEU A 718 -18.75 -5.47 19.49
CA LEU A 718 -17.38 -5.82 19.12
C LEU A 718 -16.60 -6.44 20.29
N GLU A 719 -16.75 -5.90 21.50
CA GLU A 719 -16.18 -6.49 22.73
C GLU A 719 -16.73 -7.88 23.00
N ARG A 720 -18.03 -8.11 22.75
CA ARG A 720 -18.60 -9.46 22.85
C ARG A 720 -18.06 -10.40 21.77
N PHE A 721 -17.90 -9.89 20.55
CA PHE A 721 -17.32 -10.67 19.46
C PHE A 721 -15.90 -11.13 19.79
N SER A 722 -15.08 -10.29 20.43
CA SER A 722 -13.72 -10.66 20.82
C SER A 722 -13.66 -11.77 21.87
N THR A 723 -14.70 -11.92 22.70
CA THR A 723 -14.78 -12.98 23.71
C THR A 723 -15.45 -14.26 23.21
N ASP A 724 -16.36 -14.15 22.24
CA ASP A 724 -17.20 -15.27 21.80
C ASP A 724 -16.54 -16.15 20.72
N TYR A 725 -15.53 -15.64 20.00
CA TYR A 725 -14.91 -16.31 18.86
C TYR A 725 -13.40 -16.49 19.01
N LEU A 726 -12.86 -17.56 18.40
CA LEU A 726 -11.42 -17.73 18.25
C LEU A 726 -10.92 -16.84 17.09
N LEU A 727 -10.14 -15.81 17.41
CA LEU A 727 -9.75 -14.77 16.45
C LEU A 727 -8.51 -15.13 15.61
N GLY A 728 -7.60 -15.95 16.16
CA GLY A 728 -6.37 -16.34 15.45
C GLY A 728 -5.55 -15.14 15.00
N SER A 729 -5.33 -15.01 13.69
CA SER A 729 -4.60 -13.87 13.09
C SER A 729 -5.34 -12.53 13.18
N ALA A 730 -6.63 -12.51 13.49
CA ALA A 730 -7.42 -11.28 13.60
C ALA A 730 -7.35 -10.62 14.99
N ASP A 731 -6.67 -11.21 15.98
CA ASP A 731 -6.66 -10.73 17.36
C ASP A 731 -6.19 -9.26 17.47
N ARG A 732 -5.05 -8.92 16.85
CA ARG A 732 -4.53 -7.54 16.79
C ARG A 732 -5.53 -6.59 16.12
N ALA A 733 -6.13 -7.01 15.00
CA ALA A 733 -7.10 -6.21 14.26
C ALA A 733 -8.38 -5.92 15.07
N VAL A 734 -8.87 -6.88 15.85
CA VAL A 734 -10.02 -6.68 16.74
C VAL A 734 -9.68 -5.71 17.87
N ASN A 735 -8.49 -5.81 18.47
CA ASN A 735 -8.05 -4.86 19.51
C ASN A 735 -7.91 -3.44 18.96
N GLN A 736 -7.34 -3.29 17.76
CA GLN A 736 -7.27 -2.02 17.04
C GLN A 736 -8.68 -1.46 16.74
N ALA A 737 -9.61 -2.30 16.30
CA ALA A 737 -10.99 -1.90 16.04
C ALA A 737 -11.73 -1.44 17.30
N ILE A 738 -11.46 -2.05 18.46
CA ILE A 738 -12.01 -1.62 19.76
C ILE A 738 -11.48 -0.22 20.13
N GLU A 739 -10.16 -0.01 20.10
CA GLU A 739 -9.52 1.29 20.36
C GLU A 739 -10.09 2.37 19.41
N GLN A 740 -10.15 2.05 18.12
CA GLN A 740 -10.65 2.96 17.09
C GLN A 740 -12.13 3.30 17.29
N THR A 741 -12.97 2.34 17.70
CA THR A 741 -14.39 2.58 17.99
C THR A 741 -14.56 3.51 19.19
N GLN A 742 -13.75 3.37 20.24
CA GLN A 742 -13.75 4.27 21.40
C GLN A 742 -13.38 5.70 20.99
N VAL A 743 -12.34 5.86 20.17
CA VAL A 743 -11.94 7.16 19.61
C VAL A 743 -13.06 7.77 18.77
N ASN A 744 -13.73 6.97 17.94
CA ASN A 744 -14.84 7.42 17.10
C ASN A 744 -16.03 7.93 17.91
N ILE A 745 -16.44 7.19 18.96
CA ILE A 745 -17.54 7.59 19.85
C ILE A 745 -17.26 8.97 20.46
N GLN A 746 -16.06 9.16 20.98
CA GLN A 746 -15.67 10.43 21.58
C GLN A 746 -15.63 11.56 20.55
N TRP A 747 -15.03 11.31 19.39
CA TRP A 747 -14.88 12.30 18.35
C TRP A 747 -16.24 12.78 17.80
N VAL A 748 -17.17 11.85 17.54
CA VAL A 748 -18.53 12.17 17.10
C VAL A 748 -19.27 13.00 18.15
N ALA A 749 -19.20 12.62 19.43
CA ALA A 749 -19.87 13.34 20.50
C ALA A 749 -19.41 14.80 20.65
N GLU A 750 -18.14 15.07 20.37
CA GLU A 750 -17.55 16.41 20.53
C GLU A 750 -17.71 17.31 19.29
N HIS A 751 -17.74 16.74 18.08
CA HIS A 751 -17.63 17.52 16.85
C HIS A 751 -18.89 17.56 15.97
N LYS A 752 -19.85 16.64 16.18
CA LYS A 752 -21.02 16.49 15.29
C LYS A 752 -21.75 17.82 15.05
N ASP A 753 -22.07 18.55 16.12
CA ASP A 753 -22.88 19.78 16.01
C ASP A 753 -22.12 20.91 15.30
N ILE A 754 -20.82 21.08 15.61
CA ILE A 754 -19.97 22.08 14.96
C ILE A 754 -19.82 21.80 13.46
N ILE A 755 -19.65 20.53 13.10
CA ILE A 755 -19.51 20.09 11.70
C ILE A 755 -20.84 20.31 10.96
N LEU A 756 -21.96 19.97 11.59
CA LEU A 756 -23.30 20.21 11.03
C LEU A 756 -23.52 21.69 10.74
N GLU A 757 -23.33 22.55 11.74
CA GLU A 757 -23.50 24.00 11.61
C GLU A 757 -22.58 24.58 10.52
N TRP A 758 -21.34 24.08 10.41
CA TRP A 758 -20.42 24.54 9.38
C TRP A 758 -20.91 24.17 7.97
N PHE A 759 -21.33 22.91 7.74
CA PHE A 759 -21.83 22.49 6.43
C PHE A 759 -23.15 23.16 6.07
N GLU A 760 -24.07 23.33 7.02
CA GLU A 760 -25.29 24.10 6.80
C GLU A 760 -24.98 25.55 6.44
N ALA A 761 -24.02 26.19 7.10
CA ALA A 761 -23.62 27.56 6.79
C ALA A 761 -22.95 27.70 5.41
N GLN A 762 -22.27 26.67 4.91
CA GLN A 762 -21.69 26.68 3.56
C GLN A 762 -22.71 26.36 2.46
N THR A 763 -23.86 25.75 2.80
CA THR A 763 -24.84 25.25 1.81
C THR A 763 -26.20 25.95 1.87
N ALA A 764 -26.38 26.87 2.83
CA ALA A 764 -27.53 27.78 2.94
C ALA A 764 -27.42 28.94 1.94
#